data_AF-A0AAU9J8R0-F1
#
_entry.id   AF-A0AAU9J8R0-F1
#
_cell.length_a   1.000
_cell.length_b   1.000
_cell.length_c   1.000
_cell.angle_alpha   90.00
_cell.angle_beta   90.00
_cell.angle_gamma   90.00
#
_symmetry.space_group_name_H-M   'P 1'
#
loop_
_entity.id
_entity.type
_entity.pdbx_description
1 polymer ?
#
loop_
_entity_poly.entity_id
_entity_poly.type
_entity_poly.pdbx_seq_one_letter_code
_entity_poly.pdbx_strand_id
1 'polypeptide(L)'
;MFYKNMFVVGDFAWKSSNEFQGYLNHTPIGRKLKNFMFSIFEKVFRIKYHKSTYFKTQIIYEIVANVIIALQVNCLVWYPNLNISNWSSYRGIWTTLSYTSYDNICASFYIMNFCFYGTSSLVGLCLVFFAAFGIFLKINKPIPVLLVMVFEKFMWILNTICFIPSVMILLMTFKYSIITSKTIEEYSGEVNSDSLDYGPAGIIIVICCFCILAPIIIFSEIFSCDIKHVNSNRNIKARACAELDLEKKIFYVVMCIFYITFGNPNVIILQILGSIYSLYLMIKSVLYLPYYNIFENCIESCKIAAISLSQFIFLFGRLIDNATVIVNFNMFLQPLALYLICRFTIWRYLKLKESVEIPKNQYDFELKFRHLLTNPNLEDNKRLLKLFKKFSELSHFQKNKLFSIWEFNFYFYVIKDERLARVKLSKIQKNPASLEGDIQEWKIFNWLSTNRFFVFPDINYLTYLKELNRIKAMDEELCYILIDLQSELSQKVPRIDKLVNLVSKTSANISCIKKGYKNIIDKYKTKEILELYVGFLENVLSDFDEAVHISNRENKLSAYSQKNEDKRLEKYGKDVCTMLISCSEESFGTILHINEKASQILKVSLILSQEMKFTNFLPFPYDSLHLQLIKDFLLNCESTDVKNHEDLFFQDQQGYLIECNLLIKLTALHDSAYFLVSFQQKKIDHQIAIFSEEGYVTAHTENFSYYIGKEQKSLKNQTLSNIVPPICIENLKNYEPLILSWENRELAFIKVPKKIKSTIIYLLIIAYRTDEINKWKTGEAQEKLEIIINQDLENEEAFQNEQWEKEKQKAELKNRSIYEVNFMDKTETDVNTQNIDSPIIENNESEKSHDGRHLNPALSKKNIANRLLIESKKRIRVLQWVLFFVVTET
;
A
#
# COMPACT_ATOMS: atom_id res chain seq x y z
N MET A 1 37.69 -21.54 15.79
CA MET A 1 37.46 -21.60 14.33
C MET A 1 36.03 -21.99 13.97
N PHE A 2 35.49 -23.11 14.48
CA PHE A 2 34.12 -23.58 14.20
C PHE A 2 33.00 -22.60 14.61
N TYR A 3 33.13 -21.95 15.79
CA TYR A 3 32.21 -20.88 16.24
C TYR A 3 32.22 -19.64 15.34
N LYS A 4 33.36 -19.31 14.72
CA LYS A 4 33.49 -18.20 13.77
C LYS A 4 32.81 -18.58 12.44
N ASN A 5 32.85 -19.85 12.05
CA ASN A 5 32.23 -20.34 10.81
C ASN A 5 30.70 -20.50 10.92
N MET A 6 30.14 -20.82 12.10
CA MET A 6 28.68 -20.95 12.28
C MET A 6 27.96 -19.60 12.21
N PHE A 7 28.53 -18.56 12.83
CA PHE A 7 28.08 -17.18 12.65
C PHE A 7 28.31 -16.71 11.22
N VAL A 8 29.40 -17.14 10.56
CA VAL A 8 29.63 -16.83 9.14
C VAL A 8 28.59 -17.48 8.24
N VAL A 9 28.05 -18.68 8.49
CA VAL A 9 26.99 -19.25 7.63
C VAL A 9 25.66 -18.49 7.78
N GLY A 10 25.29 -18.09 9.01
CA GLY A 10 24.12 -17.22 9.25
C GLY A 10 24.31 -15.80 8.68
N ASP A 11 25.48 -15.20 8.91
CA ASP A 11 25.86 -13.91 8.33
C ASP A 11 26.04 -14.00 6.81
N PHE A 12 26.42 -15.14 6.24
CA PHE A 12 26.58 -15.33 4.78
C PHE A 12 25.23 -15.60 4.13
N ALA A 13 24.30 -16.30 4.77
CA ALA A 13 22.91 -16.38 4.31
C ALA A 13 22.24 -14.99 4.36
N TRP A 14 22.48 -14.21 5.42
CA TRP A 14 21.93 -12.85 5.56
C TRP A 14 22.63 -11.82 4.66
N LYS A 15 23.97 -11.83 4.56
CA LYS A 15 24.75 -11.01 3.62
C LYS A 15 24.49 -11.42 2.18
N SER A 16 24.38 -12.69 1.84
CA SER A 16 23.99 -13.10 0.49
C SER A 16 22.54 -12.70 0.19
N SER A 17 21.64 -12.64 1.20
CA SER A 17 20.32 -12.03 0.99
C SER A 17 20.42 -10.53 0.69
N ASN A 18 21.33 -9.81 1.35
CA ASN A 18 21.56 -8.37 1.11
C ASN A 18 22.30 -8.11 -0.21
N GLU A 19 23.24 -8.97 -0.62
CA GLU A 19 23.95 -8.92 -1.90
C GLU A 19 23.04 -9.33 -3.06
N PHE A 20 22.19 -10.36 -2.87
CA PHE A 20 21.13 -10.72 -3.80
C PHE A 20 20.09 -9.60 -3.93
N GLN A 21 19.74 -8.92 -2.84
CA GLN A 21 18.91 -7.71 -2.89
C GLN A 21 19.61 -6.57 -3.64
N GLY A 22 20.92 -6.37 -3.42
CA GLY A 22 21.73 -5.44 -4.20
C GLY A 22 21.66 -5.74 -5.70
N TYR A 23 21.86 -6.99 -6.10
CA TYR A 23 21.77 -7.42 -7.50
C TYR A 23 20.36 -7.21 -8.09
N LEU A 24 19.31 -7.58 -7.36
CA LEU A 24 17.92 -7.40 -7.78
C LEU A 24 17.53 -5.92 -7.93
N ASN A 25 18.10 -5.03 -7.11
CA ASN A 25 17.74 -3.62 -7.09
C ASN A 25 18.60 -2.78 -8.05
N HIS A 26 19.86 -3.12 -8.28
CA HIS A 26 20.77 -2.32 -9.10
C HIS A 26 20.78 -2.69 -10.59
N THR A 27 20.47 -3.94 -10.96
CA THR A 27 20.45 -4.35 -12.36
C THR A 27 19.04 -4.25 -12.99
N PRO A 28 18.90 -3.76 -14.25
CA PRO A 28 17.61 -3.69 -14.91
C PRO A 28 16.97 -5.09 -15.11
N ILE A 29 17.80 -6.13 -15.27
CA ILE A 29 17.37 -7.52 -15.35
C ILE A 29 16.85 -7.99 -13.99
N GLY A 30 17.57 -7.70 -12.91
CA GLY A 30 17.16 -7.99 -11.54
C GLY A 30 15.82 -7.37 -11.17
N ARG A 31 15.58 -6.09 -11.53
CA ARG A 31 14.29 -5.42 -11.27
C ARG A 31 13.14 -6.08 -12.05
N LYS A 32 13.36 -6.46 -13.30
CA LYS A 32 12.36 -7.16 -14.12
C LYS A 32 12.03 -8.54 -13.52
N LEU A 33 13.03 -9.30 -13.09
CA LEU A 33 12.84 -10.60 -12.46
C LEU A 33 12.11 -10.46 -11.12
N LYS A 34 12.49 -9.48 -10.29
CA LYS A 34 11.83 -9.16 -9.02
C LYS A 34 10.34 -8.85 -9.25
N ASN A 35 10.03 -7.94 -10.15
CA ASN A 35 8.64 -7.56 -10.47
C ASN A 35 7.84 -8.74 -11.04
N PHE A 36 8.48 -9.57 -11.87
CA PHE A 36 7.88 -10.79 -12.39
C PHE A 36 7.52 -11.77 -11.27
N MET A 37 8.46 -12.06 -10.37
CA MET A 37 8.24 -12.94 -9.21
C MET A 37 7.15 -12.38 -8.30
N PHE A 38 7.17 -11.08 -8.03
CA PHE A 38 6.14 -10.43 -7.21
C PHE A 38 4.76 -10.60 -7.83
N SER A 39 4.63 -10.37 -9.15
CA SER A 39 3.37 -10.50 -9.87
C SER A 39 2.80 -11.93 -9.84
N ILE A 40 3.65 -12.96 -9.87
CA ILE A 40 3.21 -14.35 -9.76
C ILE A 40 2.74 -14.64 -8.34
N PHE A 41 3.59 -14.38 -7.35
CA PHE A 41 3.30 -14.72 -5.97
C PHE A 41 2.07 -13.98 -5.42
N GLU A 42 1.84 -12.75 -5.84
CA GLU A 42 0.62 -12.04 -5.46
C GLU A 42 -0.63 -12.70 -5.99
N LYS A 43 -0.65 -13.08 -7.27
CA LYS A 43 -1.82 -13.75 -7.85
C LYS A 43 -2.11 -15.04 -7.09
N VAL A 44 -1.07 -15.72 -6.61
CA VAL A 44 -1.16 -16.92 -5.78
C VAL A 44 -1.75 -16.62 -4.40
N PHE A 45 -1.14 -15.70 -3.66
CA PHE A 45 -1.52 -15.45 -2.27
C PHE A 45 -2.73 -14.52 -2.10
N ARG A 46 -3.19 -13.83 -3.16
CA ARG A 46 -4.39 -12.96 -3.11
C ARG A 46 -5.68 -13.73 -2.85
N ILE A 47 -5.78 -14.98 -3.32
CA ILE A 47 -7.00 -15.80 -3.21
C ILE A 47 -7.30 -16.16 -1.74
N LYS A 48 -6.26 -16.32 -0.92
CA LYS A 48 -6.36 -16.65 0.51
C LYS A 48 -7.18 -15.63 1.30
N TYR A 49 -7.09 -14.34 0.96
CA TYR A 49 -7.77 -13.26 1.68
C TYR A 49 -9.29 -13.21 1.45
N HIS A 50 -9.78 -13.82 0.37
CA HIS A 50 -11.21 -13.79 0.03
C HIS A 50 -12.00 -14.99 0.53
N LYS A 51 -11.33 -16.08 0.94
CA LYS A 51 -11.98 -17.26 1.50
C LYS A 51 -11.81 -17.27 3.01
N SER A 52 -12.76 -16.68 3.73
CA SER A 52 -12.86 -16.87 5.17
C SER A 52 -13.23 -18.33 5.45
N THR A 53 -12.23 -19.20 5.57
CA THR A 53 -12.42 -20.39 6.39
C THR A 53 -12.82 -19.94 7.79
N TYR A 54 -13.77 -20.62 8.41
CA TYR A 54 -14.17 -20.31 9.78
C TYR A 54 -12.93 -20.27 10.67
N PHE A 55 -12.81 -19.25 11.51
CA PHE A 55 -11.66 -19.02 12.40
C PHE A 55 -11.30 -20.28 13.20
N LYS A 56 -12.30 -21.04 13.66
CA LYS A 56 -12.11 -22.33 14.36
C LYS A 56 -11.40 -23.40 13.51
N THR A 57 -11.69 -23.49 12.22
CA THR A 57 -11.03 -24.44 11.31
C THR A 57 -9.57 -24.08 11.12
N GLN A 58 -9.25 -22.78 11.06
CA GLN A 58 -7.86 -22.32 10.99
C GLN A 58 -7.07 -22.73 12.24
N ILE A 59 -7.67 -22.60 13.44
CA ILE A 59 -7.06 -23.06 14.70
C ILE A 59 -6.68 -24.54 14.62
N ILE A 60 -7.64 -25.41 14.27
CA ILE A 60 -7.42 -26.85 14.26
C ILE A 60 -6.30 -27.21 13.27
N TYR A 61 -6.36 -26.62 12.08
CA TYR A 61 -5.36 -26.86 11.05
C TYR A 61 -3.95 -26.45 11.48
N GLU A 62 -3.81 -25.31 12.16
CA GLU A 62 -2.50 -24.87 12.66
C GLU A 62 -1.99 -25.68 13.83
N ILE A 63 -2.85 -26.13 14.74
CA ILE A 63 -2.43 -27.05 15.79
C ILE A 63 -1.86 -28.32 15.14
N VAL A 64 -2.60 -28.92 14.21
CA VAL A 64 -2.18 -30.16 13.54
C VAL A 64 -0.88 -29.96 12.77
N ALA A 65 -0.77 -28.89 11.99
CA ALA A 65 0.45 -28.60 11.22
C ALA A 65 1.66 -28.37 12.14
N ASN A 66 1.53 -27.58 13.21
CA ASN A 66 2.62 -27.32 14.13
C ASN A 66 3.03 -28.55 14.94
N VAL A 67 2.07 -29.42 15.30
CA VAL A 67 2.37 -30.71 15.95
C VAL A 67 3.16 -31.62 15.00
N ILE A 68 2.74 -31.73 13.73
CA ILE A 68 3.47 -32.53 12.73
C ILE A 68 4.90 -31.99 12.57
N ILE A 69 5.08 -30.68 12.45
CA ILE A 69 6.42 -30.07 12.32
C ILE A 69 7.26 -30.33 13.57
N ALA A 70 6.69 -30.16 14.77
CA ALA A 70 7.40 -30.43 16.02
C ALA A 70 7.90 -31.87 16.07
N LEU A 71 7.05 -32.83 15.69
CA LEU A 71 7.37 -34.24 15.65
C LEU A 71 8.45 -34.56 14.60
N GLN A 72 8.36 -33.97 13.40
CA GLN A 72 9.38 -34.12 12.36
C GLN A 72 10.75 -33.60 12.79
N VAL A 73 10.81 -32.42 13.43
CA VAL A 73 12.07 -31.90 13.96
C VAL A 73 12.58 -32.77 15.11
N ASN A 74 11.68 -33.26 15.97
CA ASN A 74 12.05 -34.15 17.07
C ASN A 74 12.70 -35.43 16.55
N CYS A 75 12.28 -35.97 15.39
CA CYS A 75 12.94 -37.14 14.79
C CYS A 75 14.43 -36.92 14.50
N LEU A 76 14.88 -35.66 14.34
CA LEU A 76 16.29 -35.31 14.13
C LEU A 76 17.10 -35.26 15.45
N VAL A 77 16.49 -35.51 16.61
CA VAL A 77 17.17 -35.47 17.92
C VAL A 77 17.92 -36.79 18.21
N TRP A 78 17.49 -37.90 17.60
CA TRP A 78 17.96 -39.24 17.94
C TRP A 78 18.22 -40.11 16.71
N TYR A 79 18.98 -41.18 16.91
CA TYR A 79 19.25 -42.20 15.91
C TYR A 79 18.54 -43.52 16.26
N PRO A 80 18.17 -44.34 15.27
CA PRO A 80 17.51 -45.63 15.50
C PRO A 80 18.30 -46.56 16.43
N ASN A 81 19.64 -46.55 16.32
CA ASN A 81 20.55 -47.45 17.04
C ASN A 81 21.39 -46.69 18.08
N LEU A 82 20.75 -45.94 18.96
CA LEU A 82 21.44 -45.25 20.06
C LEU A 82 21.94 -46.25 21.12
N ASN A 83 23.21 -46.10 21.51
CA ASN A 83 23.82 -46.84 22.61
C ASN A 83 23.35 -46.26 23.96
N ILE A 84 22.10 -46.55 24.35
CA ILE A 84 21.52 -46.20 25.65
C ILE A 84 20.90 -47.46 26.28
N SER A 85 21.06 -47.66 27.58
CA SER A 85 20.42 -48.80 28.26
C SER A 85 18.89 -48.78 28.10
N ASN A 86 18.29 -49.96 27.91
CA ASN A 86 16.85 -50.16 27.65
C ASN A 86 16.29 -49.48 26.39
N TRP A 87 17.13 -49.00 25.46
CA TRP A 87 16.67 -48.37 24.22
C TRP A 87 15.77 -49.29 23.39
N SER A 88 16.16 -50.57 23.27
CA SER A 88 15.42 -51.61 22.54
C SER A 88 14.03 -51.89 23.13
N SER A 89 13.86 -51.75 24.45
CA SER A 89 12.58 -51.96 25.14
C SER A 89 11.49 -50.99 24.68
N TYR A 90 11.88 -49.83 24.14
CA TYR A 90 10.96 -48.80 23.64
C TYR A 90 11.00 -48.63 22.11
N ARG A 91 11.53 -49.62 21.37
CA ARG A 91 11.66 -49.55 19.89
C ARG A 91 10.35 -49.21 19.17
N GLY A 92 9.21 -49.71 19.66
CA GLY A 92 7.88 -49.38 19.12
C GLY A 92 7.53 -47.90 19.20
N ILE A 93 7.93 -47.21 20.28
CA ILE A 93 7.71 -45.77 20.46
C ILE A 93 8.58 -44.99 19.46
N TRP A 94 9.87 -45.32 19.37
CA TRP A 94 10.81 -44.62 18.48
C TRP A 94 10.45 -44.77 17.01
N THR A 95 10.01 -45.96 16.61
CA THR A 95 9.55 -46.24 15.23
C THR A 95 8.23 -45.53 14.92
N THR A 96 7.29 -45.48 15.87
CA THR A 96 6.04 -44.73 15.67
C THR A 96 6.30 -43.23 15.55
N LEU A 97 7.20 -42.68 16.36
CA LEU A 97 7.58 -41.28 16.27
C LEU A 97 8.32 -40.98 14.97
N SER A 98 9.21 -41.86 14.50
CA SER A 98 9.93 -41.64 13.24
C SER A 98 8.99 -41.62 12.02
N TYR A 99 7.89 -42.38 12.04
CA TYR A 99 6.87 -42.34 10.99
C TYR A 99 6.08 -41.03 10.88
N THR A 100 6.32 -40.07 11.75
CA THR A 100 5.77 -38.70 11.58
C THR A 100 6.41 -37.96 10.41
N SER A 101 7.58 -38.42 9.96
CA SER A 101 8.28 -37.92 8.78
C SER A 101 8.22 -38.96 7.65
N TYR A 102 7.80 -38.54 6.46
CA TYR A 102 7.53 -39.49 5.36
C TYR A 102 8.80 -40.13 4.79
N ASP A 103 9.96 -39.53 4.98
CA ASP A 103 11.25 -40.11 4.60
C ASP A 103 11.53 -41.42 5.37
N ASN A 104 11.22 -41.44 6.66
CA ASN A 104 11.32 -42.66 7.50
C ASN A 104 10.32 -43.74 7.07
N ILE A 105 9.12 -43.34 6.63
CA ILE A 105 8.12 -44.27 6.05
C ILE A 105 8.69 -44.87 4.76
N CYS A 106 9.27 -44.06 3.89
CA CYS A 106 9.85 -44.55 2.63
C CYS A 106 11.05 -45.48 2.87
N ALA A 107 11.84 -45.22 3.91
CA ALA A 107 12.94 -46.08 4.32
C ALA A 107 12.44 -47.44 4.83
N SER A 108 11.39 -47.48 5.65
CA SER A 108 10.86 -48.73 6.18
C SER A 108 10.20 -49.62 5.12
N PHE A 109 9.67 -49.03 4.06
CA PHE A 109 9.13 -49.76 2.89
C PHE A 109 10.16 -50.00 1.78
N TYR A 110 11.44 -49.66 1.96
CA TYR A 110 12.49 -49.80 0.93
C TYR A 110 12.20 -49.08 -0.39
N ILE A 111 11.48 -47.96 -0.35
CA ILE A 111 11.07 -47.15 -1.53
C ILE A 111 11.77 -45.78 -1.57
N MET A 112 13.02 -45.70 -1.10
CA MET A 112 13.77 -44.43 -1.01
C MET A 112 14.00 -43.77 -2.38
N ASN A 113 14.27 -44.54 -3.44
CA ASN A 113 14.41 -43.99 -4.81
C ASN A 113 13.13 -43.28 -5.25
N PHE A 114 11.97 -43.90 -5.01
CA PHE A 114 10.68 -43.31 -5.34
C PHE A 114 10.45 -42.01 -4.57
N CYS A 115 10.87 -41.98 -3.31
CA CYS A 115 10.77 -40.80 -2.46
C CYS A 115 11.68 -39.64 -2.92
N PHE A 116 12.89 -39.96 -3.37
CA PHE A 116 13.80 -39.00 -4.01
C PHE A 116 13.19 -38.45 -5.30
N TYR A 117 12.76 -39.30 -6.23
CA TYR A 117 12.11 -38.86 -7.47
C TYR A 117 10.84 -38.07 -7.20
N GLY A 118 10.05 -38.47 -6.20
CA GLY A 118 8.88 -37.73 -5.74
C GLY A 118 9.26 -36.33 -5.26
N THR A 119 10.25 -36.21 -4.39
CA THR A 119 10.74 -34.91 -3.87
C THR A 119 11.28 -34.02 -4.98
N SER A 120 12.14 -34.55 -5.85
CA SER A 120 12.67 -33.80 -7.01
C SER A 120 11.57 -33.41 -7.99
N SER A 121 10.59 -34.28 -8.22
CA SER A 121 9.41 -33.98 -9.04
C SER A 121 8.55 -32.88 -8.42
N LEU A 122 8.37 -32.88 -7.10
CA LEU A 122 7.65 -31.83 -6.39
C LEU A 122 8.35 -30.47 -6.57
N VAL A 123 9.67 -30.42 -6.40
CA VAL A 123 10.44 -29.19 -6.63
C VAL A 123 10.41 -28.77 -8.11
N GLY A 124 10.51 -29.73 -9.04
CA GLY A 124 10.39 -29.50 -10.48
C GLY A 124 9.01 -28.98 -10.90
N LEU A 125 7.94 -29.48 -10.29
CA LEU A 125 6.56 -29.02 -10.50
C LEU A 125 6.41 -27.53 -10.16
N CYS A 126 7.10 -27.02 -9.13
CA CYS A 126 7.12 -25.58 -8.87
C CYS A 126 7.61 -24.80 -10.08
N LEU A 127 8.70 -25.22 -10.74
CA LEU A 127 9.20 -24.57 -11.94
C LEU A 127 8.19 -24.63 -13.09
N VAL A 128 7.50 -25.77 -13.26
CA VAL A 128 6.44 -25.90 -14.26
C VAL A 128 5.30 -24.91 -13.99
N PHE A 129 4.88 -24.75 -12.73
CA PHE A 129 3.88 -23.74 -12.35
C PHE A 129 4.38 -22.32 -12.62
N PHE A 130 5.63 -21.99 -12.27
CA PHE A 130 6.22 -20.68 -12.57
C PHE A 130 6.28 -20.41 -14.07
N ALA A 131 6.67 -21.40 -14.88
CA ALA A 131 6.68 -21.30 -16.33
C ALA A 131 5.25 -21.11 -16.88
N ALA A 132 4.28 -21.89 -16.39
CA ALA A 132 2.88 -21.76 -16.79
C ALA A 132 2.33 -20.36 -16.45
N PHE A 133 2.55 -19.86 -15.23
CA PHE A 133 2.16 -18.51 -14.85
C PHE A 133 2.89 -17.44 -15.69
N GLY A 134 4.16 -17.65 -16.00
CA GLY A 134 4.92 -16.79 -16.90
C GLY A 134 4.33 -16.73 -18.31
N ILE A 135 3.89 -17.86 -18.85
CA ILE A 135 3.20 -17.94 -20.14
C ILE A 135 1.86 -17.20 -20.06
N PHE A 136 1.05 -17.42 -19.02
CA PHE A 136 -0.22 -16.69 -18.86
C PHE A 136 -0.02 -15.18 -18.74
N LEU A 137 0.99 -14.75 -17.97
CA LEU A 137 1.36 -13.34 -17.84
C LEU A 137 1.79 -12.76 -19.19
N LYS A 138 2.65 -13.46 -19.95
CA LYS A 138 3.13 -12.99 -21.26
C LYS A 138 2.00 -12.87 -22.29
N ILE A 139 1.02 -13.78 -22.26
CA ILE A 139 -0.14 -13.76 -23.17
C ILE A 139 -1.22 -12.77 -22.66
N ASN A 140 -1.01 -12.09 -21.53
CA ASN A 140 -1.99 -11.21 -20.88
C ASN A 140 -3.34 -11.90 -20.62
N LYS A 141 -3.34 -13.23 -20.43
CA LYS A 141 -4.54 -14.00 -20.09
C LYS A 141 -4.71 -14.09 -18.58
N PRO A 142 -5.96 -14.07 -18.07
CA PRO A 142 -6.20 -14.31 -16.65
C PRO A 142 -5.76 -15.73 -16.30
N ILE A 143 -5.09 -15.88 -15.16
CA ILE A 143 -4.65 -17.18 -14.67
C ILE A 143 -5.89 -17.92 -14.15
N PRO A 144 -6.11 -19.19 -14.56
CA PRO A 144 -7.24 -19.98 -14.05
C PRO A 144 -7.21 -20.09 -12.53
N VAL A 145 -8.33 -19.78 -11.89
CA VAL A 145 -8.47 -19.80 -10.42
C VAL A 145 -8.13 -21.18 -9.83
N LEU A 146 -8.52 -22.26 -10.51
CA LEU A 146 -8.20 -23.63 -10.09
C LEU A 146 -6.68 -23.88 -10.06
N LEU A 147 -5.96 -23.41 -11.10
CA LEU A 147 -4.50 -23.55 -11.19
C LEU A 147 -3.82 -22.83 -10.02
N VAL A 148 -4.31 -21.64 -9.69
CA VAL A 148 -3.82 -20.88 -8.53
C VAL A 148 -4.06 -21.62 -7.22
N MET A 149 -5.28 -22.14 -7.00
CA MET A 149 -5.62 -22.88 -5.78
C MET A 149 -4.80 -24.17 -5.62
N VAL A 150 -4.57 -24.89 -6.71
CA VAL A 150 -3.73 -26.09 -6.71
C VAL A 150 -2.30 -25.72 -6.32
N PHE A 151 -1.74 -24.68 -6.96
CA PHE A 151 -0.38 -24.22 -6.64
C PHE A 151 -0.27 -23.70 -5.20
N GLU A 152 -1.25 -22.97 -4.69
CA GLU A 152 -1.25 -22.49 -3.30
C GLU A 152 -1.21 -23.65 -2.30
N LYS A 153 -2.09 -24.65 -2.46
CA LYS A 153 -2.10 -25.85 -1.61
C LYS A 153 -0.79 -26.63 -1.73
N PHE A 154 -0.28 -26.75 -2.95
CA PHE A 154 0.97 -27.43 -3.24
C PHE A 154 2.15 -26.76 -2.52
N MET A 155 2.27 -25.44 -2.65
CA MET A 155 3.28 -24.63 -1.97
C MET A 155 3.16 -24.74 -0.45
N TRP A 156 1.93 -24.75 0.08
CA TRP A 156 1.73 -24.94 1.51
C TRP A 156 2.19 -26.33 1.98
N ILE A 157 1.86 -27.40 1.26
CA ILE A 157 2.32 -28.76 1.57
C ILE A 157 3.86 -28.81 1.55
N LEU A 158 4.47 -28.33 0.47
CA LEU A 158 5.93 -28.32 0.29
C LEU A 158 6.65 -27.51 1.38
N ASN A 159 6.17 -26.31 1.68
CA ASN A 159 6.83 -25.40 2.62
C ASN A 159 6.52 -25.71 4.08
N THR A 160 5.38 -26.30 4.40
CA THR A 160 4.95 -26.55 5.78
C THR A 160 5.15 -28.01 6.19
N ILE A 161 4.47 -28.96 5.55
CA ILE A 161 4.47 -30.38 5.97
C ILE A 161 5.69 -31.14 5.45
N CYS A 162 6.01 -30.99 4.17
CA CYS A 162 7.03 -31.80 3.51
C CYS A 162 8.45 -31.23 3.63
N PHE A 163 8.59 -30.01 4.17
CA PHE A 163 9.84 -29.27 4.11
C PHE A 163 11.03 -30.01 4.72
N ILE A 164 10.91 -30.49 5.97
CA ILE A 164 11.99 -31.19 6.67
C ILE A 164 12.33 -32.52 5.97
N PRO A 165 11.37 -33.44 5.76
CA PRO A 165 11.68 -34.68 5.06
C PRO A 165 12.23 -34.48 3.63
N SER A 166 11.76 -33.47 2.88
CA SER A 166 12.33 -33.15 1.55
C SER A 166 13.80 -32.71 1.64
N VAL A 167 14.13 -31.84 2.60
CA VAL A 167 15.52 -31.43 2.83
C VAL A 167 16.38 -32.63 3.25
N MET A 168 15.86 -33.49 4.13
CA MET A 168 16.53 -34.72 4.55
C MET A 168 16.85 -35.63 3.35
N ILE A 169 15.86 -35.98 2.52
CA ILE A 169 16.07 -36.85 1.35
C ILE A 169 17.11 -36.28 0.38
N LEU A 170 17.07 -34.97 0.13
CA LEU A 170 18.04 -34.29 -0.73
C LEU A 170 19.46 -34.35 -0.16
N LEU A 171 19.63 -34.05 1.13
CA LEU A 171 20.93 -34.11 1.79
C LEU A 171 21.47 -35.54 1.93
N MET A 172 20.59 -36.52 2.13
CA MET A 172 20.94 -37.94 2.16
C MET A 172 21.45 -38.39 0.79
N THR A 173 20.73 -38.03 -0.27
CA THR A 173 21.16 -38.29 -1.65
C THR A 173 22.53 -37.67 -1.93
N PHE A 174 22.76 -36.44 -1.45
CA PHE A 174 24.05 -35.77 -1.56
C PHE A 174 25.17 -36.53 -0.82
N LYS A 175 24.93 -36.96 0.43
CA LYS A 175 25.92 -37.72 1.24
C LYS A 175 26.27 -39.05 0.58
N TYR A 176 25.28 -39.85 0.22
CA TYR A 176 25.49 -41.22 -0.29
C TYR A 176 25.91 -41.26 -1.77
N SER A 177 25.74 -40.16 -2.52
CA SER A 177 26.37 -40.01 -3.84
C SER A 177 27.87 -39.65 -3.76
N ILE A 178 28.38 -39.30 -2.57
CA ILE A 178 29.80 -38.97 -2.32
C ILE A 178 30.48 -40.11 -1.54
N ILE A 179 29.80 -40.65 -0.53
CA ILE A 179 30.34 -41.66 0.40
C ILE A 179 29.79 -43.03 0.02
N THR A 180 30.67 -43.96 -0.33
CA THR A 180 30.36 -45.35 -0.68
C THR A 180 30.24 -46.23 0.56
N SER A 181 29.27 -45.94 1.43
CA SER A 181 28.91 -46.79 2.58
C SER A 181 27.72 -47.67 2.24
N LYS A 182 27.76 -48.98 2.51
CA LYS A 182 26.74 -49.97 2.08
C LYS A 182 25.33 -49.80 2.68
N THR A 183 25.21 -49.13 3.82
CA THR A 183 23.95 -49.00 4.57
C THR A 183 23.68 -47.57 4.96
N ILE A 184 22.41 -47.19 4.95
CA ILE A 184 21.97 -45.87 5.40
C ILE A 184 21.82 -45.87 6.94
N GLU A 185 22.67 -45.13 7.65
CA GLU A 185 22.78 -45.20 9.12
C GLU A 185 21.67 -44.41 9.84
N GLU A 186 21.08 -43.44 9.16
CA GLU A 186 20.07 -42.51 9.65
C GLU A 186 18.70 -43.16 9.83
N TYR A 187 18.41 -44.26 9.12
CA TYR A 187 17.10 -44.92 9.13
C TYR A 187 17.13 -46.25 9.86
N SER A 188 15.98 -46.63 10.43
CA SER A 188 15.82 -47.94 11.05
C SER A 188 15.70 -49.02 9.98
N GLY A 189 16.61 -49.98 9.98
CA GLY A 189 16.64 -51.10 9.03
C GLY A 189 17.90 -51.07 8.17
N GLU A 190 18.29 -52.22 7.63
CA GLU A 190 19.44 -52.34 6.72
C GLU A 190 19.05 -51.84 5.32
N VAL A 191 18.77 -50.53 5.19
CA VAL A 191 18.43 -49.92 3.91
C VAL A 191 19.72 -49.79 3.09
N ASN A 192 19.71 -50.41 1.91
CA ASN A 192 20.85 -50.38 0.99
C ASN A 192 21.11 -48.94 0.50
N SER A 193 22.34 -48.46 0.61
CA SER A 193 22.78 -47.15 0.12
C SER A 193 22.63 -46.98 -1.39
N ASP A 194 22.67 -48.08 -2.15
CA ASP A 194 22.50 -48.07 -3.62
C ASP A 194 21.15 -47.46 -4.04
N SER A 195 20.20 -47.36 -3.11
CA SER A 195 18.92 -46.67 -3.32
C SER A 195 19.06 -45.15 -3.55
N LEU A 196 20.12 -44.53 -3.03
CA LEU A 196 20.37 -43.09 -3.09
C LEU A 196 21.72 -42.71 -3.72
N ASP A 197 22.52 -43.69 -4.14
CA ASP A 197 23.74 -43.44 -4.90
C ASP A 197 23.42 -43.21 -6.40
N TYR A 198 23.36 -41.94 -6.79
CA TYR A 198 23.23 -41.53 -8.20
C TYR A 198 24.53 -40.92 -8.73
N GLY A 199 25.64 -41.10 -8.01
CA GLY A 199 26.93 -40.50 -8.31
C GLY A 199 26.87 -38.99 -8.58
N PRO A 200 27.69 -38.46 -9.51
CA PRO A 200 27.74 -37.02 -9.79
C PRO A 200 26.41 -36.42 -10.26
N ALA A 201 25.55 -37.20 -10.91
CA ALA A 201 24.25 -36.73 -11.37
C ALA A 201 23.31 -36.41 -10.19
N GLY A 202 23.33 -37.24 -9.13
CA GLY A 202 22.60 -36.98 -7.90
C GLY A 202 23.00 -35.66 -7.25
N ILE A 203 24.30 -35.39 -7.18
CA ILE A 203 24.84 -34.14 -6.63
C ILE A 203 24.32 -32.92 -7.39
N ILE A 204 24.36 -32.96 -8.73
CA ILE A 204 23.86 -31.86 -9.58
C ILE A 204 22.37 -31.63 -9.35
N ILE A 205 21.56 -32.70 -9.34
CA ILE A 205 20.11 -32.61 -9.11
C ILE A 205 19.80 -32.00 -7.75
N VAL A 206 20.51 -32.41 -6.70
CA VAL A 206 20.32 -31.88 -5.34
C VAL A 206 20.66 -30.39 -5.29
N ILE A 207 21.79 -29.98 -5.87
CA ILE A 207 22.17 -28.55 -5.93
C ILE A 207 21.09 -27.75 -6.66
N CYS A 208 20.62 -28.23 -7.82
CA CYS A 208 19.52 -27.59 -8.55
C CYS A 208 18.25 -27.50 -7.69
N CYS A 209 17.88 -28.57 -6.98
CA CYS A 209 16.70 -28.57 -6.10
C CYS A 209 16.82 -27.52 -4.99
N PHE A 210 17.98 -27.41 -4.33
CA PHE A 210 18.22 -26.38 -3.31
C PHE A 210 18.17 -24.96 -3.89
N CYS A 211 18.76 -24.74 -5.06
CA CYS A 211 18.70 -23.45 -5.76
C CYS A 211 17.27 -23.02 -6.10
N ILE A 212 16.36 -23.96 -6.33
CA ILE A 212 14.94 -23.70 -6.60
C ILE A 212 14.16 -23.52 -5.29
N LEU A 213 14.36 -24.42 -4.34
CA LEU A 213 13.59 -24.49 -3.09
C LEU A 213 13.86 -23.27 -2.19
N ALA A 214 15.10 -22.78 -2.09
CA ALA A 214 15.44 -21.66 -1.21
C ALA A 214 14.72 -20.35 -1.55
N PRO A 215 14.74 -19.85 -2.81
CA PRO A 215 13.94 -18.67 -3.18
C PRO A 215 12.44 -18.88 -2.98
N ILE A 216 11.93 -20.06 -3.33
CA ILE A 216 10.51 -20.40 -3.20
C ILE A 216 10.04 -20.25 -1.75
N ILE A 217 10.82 -20.76 -0.80
CA ILE A 217 10.52 -20.65 0.63
C ILE A 217 10.55 -19.20 1.06
N ILE A 218 11.63 -18.47 0.76
CA ILE A 218 11.81 -17.07 1.17
C ILE A 218 10.63 -16.23 0.67
N PHE A 219 10.31 -16.31 -0.63
CA PHE A 219 9.19 -15.57 -1.19
C PHE A 219 7.85 -16.03 -0.61
N SER A 220 7.61 -17.33 -0.47
CA SER A 220 6.34 -17.82 0.06
C SER A 220 6.06 -17.33 1.48
N GLU A 221 7.08 -17.31 2.34
CA GLU A 221 6.94 -16.93 3.74
C GLU A 221 6.66 -15.42 3.84
N ILE A 222 7.40 -14.60 3.09
CA ILE A 222 7.19 -13.15 3.05
C ILE A 222 5.83 -12.79 2.40
N PHE A 223 5.44 -13.48 1.32
CA PHE A 223 4.15 -13.23 0.68
C PHE A 223 2.96 -13.71 1.51
N SER A 224 3.11 -14.76 2.30
CA SER A 224 2.08 -15.22 3.23
C SER A 224 1.88 -14.30 4.45
N CYS A 225 2.87 -13.45 4.75
CA CYS A 225 2.84 -12.48 5.85
C CYS A 225 1.76 -11.42 5.61
N ASP A 226 0.73 -11.40 6.48
CA ASP A 226 -0.32 -10.39 6.52
C ASP A 226 -0.03 -9.39 7.65
N ILE A 227 0.42 -8.20 7.26
CA ILE A 227 0.88 -7.13 8.17
C ILE A 227 -0.29 -6.23 8.64
N LYS A 228 -1.53 -6.55 8.27
CA LYS A 228 -2.69 -5.74 8.65
C LYS A 228 -3.16 -6.10 10.05
N HIS A 229 -2.95 -5.23 11.02
CA HIS A 229 -3.39 -5.43 12.42
C HIS A 229 -4.89 -5.76 12.54
N VAL A 230 -5.73 -5.11 11.73
CA VAL A 230 -7.19 -5.30 11.69
C VAL A 230 -7.61 -6.73 11.31
N ASN A 231 -6.74 -7.48 10.62
CA ASN A 231 -7.02 -8.85 10.21
C ASN A 231 -6.74 -9.90 11.29
N SER A 232 -6.20 -9.54 12.45
CA SER A 232 -5.86 -10.49 13.52
C SER A 232 -7.03 -11.37 13.99
N ASN A 233 -8.26 -10.83 13.94
CA ASN A 233 -9.49 -11.55 14.29
C ASN A 233 -9.99 -12.48 13.17
N ARG A 234 -9.51 -12.30 11.93
CA ARG A 234 -9.93 -13.07 10.74
C ARG A 234 -8.88 -14.07 10.28
N ASN A 235 -7.61 -13.78 10.54
CA ASN A 235 -6.46 -14.55 10.13
C ASN A 235 -5.50 -14.71 11.32
N ILE A 236 -5.40 -15.93 11.83
CA ILE A 236 -4.56 -16.27 12.98
C ILE A 236 -3.07 -16.07 12.67
N LYS A 237 -2.70 -16.20 11.38
CA LYS A 237 -1.33 -16.00 10.88
C LYS A 237 -0.96 -14.54 10.61
N ALA A 238 -1.85 -13.58 10.86
CA ALA A 238 -1.52 -12.17 10.71
C ALA A 238 -0.42 -11.79 11.72
N ARG A 239 0.66 -11.17 11.23
CA ARG A 239 1.90 -10.97 11.98
C ARG A 239 2.64 -9.72 11.49
N ALA A 240 3.48 -9.16 12.35
CA ALA A 240 4.19 -7.91 12.07
C ALA A 240 5.34 -8.07 11.06
N CYS A 241 5.99 -9.24 11.04
CA CYS A 241 7.20 -9.52 10.26
C CYS A 241 7.39 -11.03 10.04
N ALA A 242 8.06 -11.42 8.95
CA ALA A 242 8.39 -12.82 8.61
C ALA A 242 9.75 -13.31 9.12
N GLU A 243 10.57 -12.45 9.73
CA GLU A 243 11.96 -12.73 10.12
C GLU A 243 12.12 -13.99 10.97
N LEU A 244 11.31 -14.15 12.03
CA LEU A 244 11.42 -15.30 12.93
C LEU A 244 11.12 -16.63 12.23
N ASP A 245 10.19 -16.65 11.28
CA ASP A 245 9.82 -17.88 10.57
C ASP A 245 10.88 -18.28 9.53
N LEU A 246 11.52 -17.30 8.89
CA LEU A 246 12.69 -17.54 8.06
C LEU A 246 13.85 -18.12 8.88
N GLU A 247 14.13 -17.56 10.06
CA GLU A 247 15.16 -18.10 10.96
C GLU A 247 14.88 -19.53 11.41
N LYS A 248 13.62 -19.88 11.69
CA LYS A 248 13.24 -21.26 12.00
C LYS A 248 13.49 -22.22 10.85
N LYS A 249 13.19 -21.81 9.61
CA LYS A 249 13.47 -22.63 8.42
C LYS A 249 14.97 -22.84 8.23
N ILE A 250 15.78 -21.81 8.45
CA ILE A 250 17.24 -21.93 8.47
C ILE A 250 17.69 -22.90 9.55
N PHE A 251 17.16 -22.78 10.78
CA PHE A 251 17.43 -23.71 11.87
C PHE A 251 17.10 -25.16 11.49
N TYR A 252 15.95 -25.42 10.88
CA TYR A 252 15.59 -26.77 10.45
C TYR A 252 16.57 -27.32 9.41
N VAL A 253 17.01 -26.53 8.44
CA VAL A 253 18.03 -26.94 7.45
C VAL A 253 19.36 -27.23 8.13
N VAL A 254 19.80 -26.36 9.05
CA VAL A 254 21.04 -26.56 9.82
C VAL A 254 20.97 -27.84 10.66
N MET A 255 19.81 -28.12 11.28
CA MET A 255 19.60 -29.36 12.02
C MET A 255 19.64 -30.59 11.13
N CYS A 256 19.06 -30.54 9.93
CA CYS A 256 19.15 -31.64 8.96
C CYS A 256 20.61 -31.89 8.53
N ILE A 257 21.36 -30.82 8.24
CA ILE A 257 22.79 -30.91 7.90
C ILE A 257 23.56 -31.54 9.06
N PHE A 258 23.42 -31.01 10.28
CA PHE A 258 24.11 -31.53 11.45
C PHE A 258 23.76 -32.99 11.73
N TYR A 259 22.47 -33.35 11.59
CA TYR A 259 22.03 -34.73 11.72
C TYR A 259 22.85 -35.62 10.77
N ILE A 260 22.83 -35.34 9.48
CA ILE A 260 23.49 -36.15 8.44
C ILE A 260 25.02 -36.18 8.56
N THR A 261 25.64 -35.08 9.01
CA THR A 261 27.11 -34.96 9.09
C THR A 261 27.73 -35.59 10.33
N PHE A 262 27.08 -35.48 11.51
CA PHE A 262 27.70 -35.93 12.76
C PHE A 262 27.57 -37.45 12.99
N GLY A 263 26.57 -38.09 12.38
CA GLY A 263 26.31 -39.53 12.53
C GLY A 263 25.97 -39.93 13.98
N ASN A 264 25.76 -41.23 14.20
CA ASN A 264 25.51 -41.80 15.53
C ASN A 264 26.63 -41.55 16.58
N PRO A 265 27.95 -41.61 16.25
CA PRO A 265 28.98 -41.49 17.28
C PRO A 265 29.05 -40.09 17.90
N ASN A 266 28.69 -39.04 17.15
CA ASN A 266 28.79 -37.65 17.60
C ASN A 266 27.44 -36.98 17.89
N VAL A 267 26.37 -37.76 18.11
CA VAL A 267 25.02 -37.25 18.40
C VAL A 267 24.98 -36.28 19.58
N ILE A 268 25.88 -36.41 20.56
CA ILE A 268 25.96 -35.47 21.70
C ILE A 268 26.22 -34.05 21.21
N ILE A 269 27.09 -33.86 20.21
CA ILE A 269 27.42 -32.54 19.66
C ILE A 269 26.18 -31.94 18.98
N LEU A 270 25.45 -32.74 18.19
CA LEU A 270 24.18 -32.35 17.59
C LEU A 270 23.17 -31.90 18.65
N GLN A 271 23.01 -32.67 19.72
CA GLN A 271 22.06 -32.38 20.80
C GLN A 271 22.43 -31.10 21.56
N ILE A 272 23.72 -30.86 21.82
CA ILE A 272 24.17 -29.62 22.48
C ILE A 272 23.92 -28.40 21.58
N LEU A 273 24.36 -28.45 20.32
CA LEU A 273 24.19 -27.33 19.39
C LEU A 273 22.71 -27.07 19.09
N GLY A 274 21.93 -28.13 18.90
CA GLY A 274 20.49 -28.09 18.71
C GLY A 274 19.76 -27.52 19.93
N SER A 275 20.15 -27.91 21.15
CA SER A 275 19.60 -27.35 22.39
C SER A 275 19.88 -25.86 22.52
N ILE A 276 21.13 -25.42 22.29
CA ILE A 276 21.51 -24.00 22.40
C ILE A 276 20.70 -23.16 21.38
N TYR A 277 20.63 -23.60 20.13
CA TYR A 277 19.98 -22.81 19.09
C TYR A 277 18.44 -22.83 19.22
N SER A 278 17.85 -23.99 19.56
CA SER A 278 16.40 -24.07 19.84
C SER A 278 16.01 -23.26 21.09
N LEU A 279 16.85 -23.22 22.13
CA LEU A 279 16.63 -22.39 23.31
C LEU A 279 16.68 -20.91 22.96
N TYR A 280 17.64 -20.50 22.14
CA TYR A 280 17.70 -19.13 21.60
C TYR A 280 16.42 -18.77 20.84
N LEU A 281 15.96 -19.63 19.92
CA LEU A 281 14.71 -19.40 19.18
C LEU A 281 13.48 -19.40 20.09
N MET A 282 13.45 -20.24 21.12
CA MET A 282 12.38 -20.27 22.11
C MET A 282 12.31 -18.93 22.85
N ILE A 283 13.43 -18.47 23.41
CA ILE A 283 13.53 -17.17 24.09
C ILE A 283 13.12 -16.05 23.13
N LYS A 284 13.63 -16.06 21.89
CA LYS A 284 13.28 -15.07 20.87
C LYS A 284 11.77 -15.08 20.57
N SER A 285 11.15 -16.26 20.43
CA SER A 285 9.71 -16.37 20.13
C SER A 285 8.82 -15.77 21.22
N VAL A 286 9.17 -16.02 22.49
CA VAL A 286 8.43 -15.54 23.67
C VAL A 286 8.62 -14.05 23.88
N LEU A 287 9.81 -13.51 23.57
CA LEU A 287 10.10 -12.08 23.71
C LEU A 287 9.56 -11.24 22.55
N TYR A 288 9.65 -11.76 21.32
CA TYR A 288 9.33 -11.04 20.09
C TYR A 288 7.84 -11.12 19.71
N LEU A 289 7.12 -12.19 20.10
CA LEU A 289 5.68 -12.36 19.87
C LEU A 289 5.25 -11.92 18.45
N PRO A 290 5.72 -12.57 17.37
CA PRO A 290 5.54 -12.06 16.00
C PRO A 290 4.08 -11.91 15.56
N TYR A 291 3.19 -12.76 16.08
CA TYR A 291 1.78 -12.82 15.66
C TYR A 291 0.92 -11.80 16.40
N TYR A 292 -0.10 -11.27 15.73
CA TYR A 292 -1.05 -10.38 16.41
C TYR A 292 -1.96 -11.15 17.37
N ASN A 293 -2.24 -12.41 17.06
CA ASN A 293 -3.06 -13.27 17.89
C ASN A 293 -2.24 -13.92 19.02
N ILE A 294 -2.72 -13.83 20.26
CA ILE A 294 -2.08 -14.42 21.44
C ILE A 294 -1.98 -15.94 21.31
N PHE A 295 -3.04 -16.57 20.79
CA PHE A 295 -3.12 -18.03 20.67
C PHE A 295 -2.03 -18.58 19.74
N GLU A 296 -1.80 -17.92 18.60
CA GLU A 296 -0.75 -18.33 17.66
C GLU A 296 0.65 -18.17 18.27
N ASN A 297 0.90 -17.07 18.99
CA ASN A 297 2.17 -16.92 19.72
C ASN A 297 2.38 -18.05 20.74
N CYS A 298 1.31 -18.49 21.42
CA CYS A 298 1.40 -19.62 22.35
C CYS A 298 1.72 -20.93 21.64
N ILE A 299 1.03 -21.26 20.54
CA ILE A 299 1.33 -22.46 19.74
C ILE A 299 2.78 -22.42 19.27
N GLU A 300 3.21 -21.27 18.74
CA GLU A 300 4.54 -21.14 18.16
C GLU A 300 5.64 -21.28 19.21
N SER A 301 5.50 -20.59 20.34
CA SER A 301 6.44 -20.72 21.45
C SER A 301 6.44 -22.14 22.03
N CYS A 302 5.27 -22.79 22.15
CA CYS A 302 5.18 -24.18 22.58
C CYS A 302 5.84 -25.15 21.58
N LYS A 303 5.69 -24.95 20.27
CA LYS A 303 6.35 -25.79 19.26
C LYS A 303 7.88 -25.76 19.40
N ILE A 304 8.46 -24.55 19.47
CA ILE A 304 9.92 -24.41 19.58
C ILE A 304 10.40 -24.89 20.95
N ALA A 305 9.64 -24.62 22.02
CA ALA A 305 9.93 -25.15 23.34
C ALA A 305 9.89 -26.69 23.37
N ALA A 306 8.94 -27.32 22.68
CA ALA A 306 8.85 -28.78 22.61
C ALA A 306 10.12 -29.38 22.00
N ILE A 307 10.64 -28.75 20.94
CA ILE A 307 11.90 -29.11 20.28
C ILE A 307 13.09 -28.86 21.22
N SER A 308 13.13 -27.75 21.93
CA SER A 308 14.23 -27.45 22.85
C SER A 308 14.27 -28.41 24.05
N LEU A 309 13.11 -28.67 24.63
CA LEU A 309 12.96 -29.61 25.74
C LEU A 309 13.26 -31.04 25.33
N SER A 310 12.85 -31.48 24.14
CA SER A 310 13.17 -32.82 23.66
C SER A 310 14.69 -32.99 23.55
N GLN A 311 15.39 -32.04 22.91
CA GLN A 311 16.87 -32.05 22.81
C GLN A 311 17.54 -32.14 24.20
N PHE A 312 17.06 -31.36 25.17
CA PHE A 312 17.58 -31.40 26.54
C PHE A 312 17.29 -32.73 27.25
N ILE A 313 16.07 -33.26 27.12
CA ILE A 313 15.67 -34.55 27.72
C ILE A 313 16.52 -35.68 27.14
N PHE A 314 16.76 -35.69 25.83
CA PHE A 314 17.61 -36.69 25.17
C PHE A 314 19.07 -36.58 25.62
N LEU A 315 19.60 -35.36 25.75
CA LEU A 315 20.94 -35.14 26.30
C LEU A 315 21.04 -35.66 27.73
N PHE A 316 20.06 -35.33 28.58
CA PHE A 316 20.02 -35.75 29.98
C PHE A 316 19.86 -37.27 30.15
N GLY A 317 18.95 -37.89 29.40
CA GLY A 317 18.74 -39.33 29.44
C GLY A 317 19.95 -40.13 28.96
N ARG A 318 20.75 -39.55 28.05
CA ARG A 318 22.03 -40.14 27.64
C ARG A 318 23.12 -39.99 28.69
N LEU A 319 23.14 -38.89 29.46
CA LEU A 319 24.07 -38.74 30.60
C LEU A 319 23.79 -39.74 31.72
N ILE A 320 22.51 -40.09 31.94
CA ILE A 320 22.09 -41.13 32.89
C ILE A 320 22.23 -42.54 32.31
N ASP A 321 22.38 -42.64 30.98
CA ASP A 321 22.36 -43.90 30.23
C ASP A 321 21.08 -44.71 30.49
N ASN A 322 19.89 -44.11 30.35
CA ASN A 322 18.62 -44.83 30.54
C ASN A 322 17.47 -44.29 29.68
N ALA A 323 16.95 -45.12 28.77
CA ALA A 323 15.84 -44.76 27.88
C ALA A 323 14.49 -44.54 28.60
N THR A 324 14.26 -45.22 29.74
CA THR A 324 13.03 -45.05 30.54
C THR A 324 12.88 -43.62 31.05
N VAL A 325 14.01 -42.97 31.40
CA VAL A 325 14.02 -41.57 31.85
C VAL A 325 13.57 -40.64 30.71
N ILE A 326 14.05 -40.88 29.48
CA ILE A 326 13.67 -40.10 28.30
C ILE A 326 12.15 -40.20 28.07
N VAL A 327 11.59 -41.40 28.09
CA VAL A 327 10.14 -41.63 27.87
C VAL A 327 9.33 -40.93 28.96
N ASN A 328 9.67 -41.14 30.24
CA ASN A 328 8.95 -40.53 31.36
C ASN A 328 9.00 -39.00 31.32
N PHE A 329 10.16 -38.41 30.97
CA PHE A 329 10.28 -36.96 30.88
C PHE A 329 9.51 -36.40 29.69
N ASN A 330 9.50 -37.06 28.53
CA ASN A 330 8.65 -36.61 27.42
C ASN A 330 7.15 -36.77 27.72
N MET A 331 6.73 -37.78 28.48
CA MET A 331 5.31 -37.98 28.84
C MET A 331 4.81 -37.02 29.92
N PHE A 332 5.61 -36.74 30.95
CA PHE A 332 5.15 -35.98 32.12
C PHE A 332 5.76 -34.57 32.21
N LEU A 333 7.08 -34.45 32.02
CA LEU A 333 7.79 -33.19 32.20
C LEU A 333 7.56 -32.24 31.02
N GLN A 334 7.58 -32.75 29.79
CA GLN A 334 7.43 -31.93 28.59
C GLN A 334 6.05 -31.23 28.54
N PRO A 335 4.89 -31.90 28.76
CA PRO A 335 3.60 -31.21 28.76
C PRO A 335 3.48 -30.16 29.86
N LEU A 336 4.01 -30.44 31.06
CA LEU A 336 4.04 -29.49 32.17
C LEU A 336 4.84 -28.24 31.83
N ALA A 337 6.04 -28.41 31.27
CA ALA A 337 6.89 -27.30 30.86
C ALA A 337 6.26 -26.48 29.72
N LEU A 338 5.62 -27.14 28.74
CA LEU A 338 4.88 -26.47 27.67
C LEU A 338 3.72 -25.63 28.20
N TYR A 339 2.98 -26.14 29.19
CA TYR A 339 1.93 -25.37 29.86
C TYR A 339 2.50 -24.12 30.54
N LEU A 340 3.61 -24.24 31.28
CA LEU A 340 4.28 -23.10 31.92
C LEU A 340 4.75 -22.04 30.90
N ILE A 341 5.31 -22.47 29.77
CA ILE A 341 5.77 -21.57 28.70
C ILE A 341 4.58 -20.86 28.04
N CYS A 342 3.47 -21.56 27.82
CA CYS A 342 2.22 -20.96 27.34
C CYS A 342 1.72 -19.88 28.33
N ARG A 343 1.65 -20.20 29.62
CA ARG A 343 1.26 -19.25 30.67
C ARG A 343 2.20 -18.04 30.74
N PHE A 344 3.51 -18.26 30.60
CA PHE A 344 4.50 -17.18 30.58
C PHE A 344 4.35 -16.29 29.34
N THR A 345 4.08 -16.87 28.17
CA THR A 345 3.82 -16.13 26.92
C THR A 345 2.58 -15.24 27.06
N ILE A 346 1.49 -15.77 27.64
CA ILE A 346 0.28 -14.99 27.94
C ILE A 346 0.58 -13.87 28.93
N TRP A 347 1.27 -14.17 30.04
CA TRP A 347 1.65 -13.18 31.04
C TRP A 347 2.48 -12.04 30.42
N ARG A 348 3.46 -12.39 29.57
CA ARG A 348 4.31 -11.44 28.86
C ARG A 348 3.50 -10.54 27.94
N TYR A 349 2.55 -11.10 27.18
CA TYR A 349 1.66 -10.35 26.31
C TYR A 349 0.81 -9.35 27.11
N LEU A 350 0.23 -9.77 28.24
CA LEU A 350 -0.56 -8.89 29.10
C LEU A 350 0.27 -7.76 29.70
N LYS A 351 1.49 -8.07 30.16
CA LYS A 351 2.42 -7.07 30.73
C LYS A 351 2.83 -5.99 29.71
N LEU A 352 2.94 -6.33 28.42
CA LEU A 352 3.23 -5.33 27.36
C LEU A 352 2.14 -4.28 27.23
N LYS A 353 0.88 -4.69 27.41
CA LYS A 353 -0.28 -3.80 27.31
C LYS A 353 -0.24 -2.68 28.36
N GLU A 354 0.35 -2.95 29.52
CA GLU A 354 0.45 -2.01 30.65
C GLU A 354 1.70 -1.12 30.59
N SER A 355 2.66 -1.42 29.71
CA SER A 355 3.94 -0.71 29.69
C SER A 355 3.83 0.71 29.12
N VAL A 356 4.39 1.69 29.84
CA VAL A 356 4.42 3.12 29.45
C VAL A 356 5.79 3.52 28.88
N GLU A 357 6.76 2.60 28.87
CA GLU A 357 8.13 2.86 28.43
C GLU A 357 8.22 3.28 26.96
N ILE A 358 9.06 4.27 26.69
CA ILE A 358 9.35 4.73 25.33
C ILE A 358 9.94 3.56 24.52
N PRO A 359 9.39 3.24 23.32
CA PRO A 359 9.89 2.18 22.50
C PRO A 359 11.30 2.49 21.96
N LYS A 360 12.17 1.47 21.97
CA LYS A 360 13.57 1.59 21.53
C LYS A 360 13.75 1.46 20.02
N ASN A 361 12.86 0.71 19.37
CA ASN A 361 12.90 0.45 17.93
C ASN A 361 11.47 0.23 17.40
N GLN A 362 11.34 0.07 16.07
CA GLN A 362 10.04 -0.12 15.43
C GLN A 362 9.28 -1.36 15.91
N TYR A 363 9.98 -2.45 16.22
CA TYR A 363 9.35 -3.68 16.69
C TYR A 363 8.82 -3.52 18.12
N ASP A 364 9.56 -2.84 18.99
CA ASP A 364 9.14 -2.52 20.36
C ASP A 364 7.94 -1.54 20.34
N PHE A 365 7.93 -0.59 19.39
CA PHE A 365 6.77 0.26 19.16
C PHE A 365 5.54 -0.57 18.79
N GLU A 366 5.66 -1.45 17.79
CA GLU A 366 4.55 -2.30 17.35
C GLU A 366 4.08 -3.19 18.50
N LEU A 367 4.98 -3.87 19.21
CA LEU A 367 4.63 -4.76 20.33
C LEU A 367 3.87 -4.05 21.45
N LYS A 368 4.33 -2.87 21.86
CA LYS A 368 3.70 -2.09 22.95
C LYS A 368 2.33 -1.56 22.53
N PHE A 369 2.19 -1.07 21.31
CA PHE A 369 0.96 -0.44 20.82
C PHE A 369 0.06 -1.37 20.00
N ARG A 370 0.42 -2.65 19.82
CA ARG A 370 -0.34 -3.65 19.05
C ARG A 370 -1.81 -3.75 19.44
N HIS A 371 -2.08 -3.73 20.73
CA HIS A 371 -3.46 -3.83 21.24
C HIS A 371 -4.32 -2.65 20.77
N LEU A 372 -3.75 -1.44 20.72
CA LEU A 372 -4.41 -0.25 20.19
C LEU A 372 -4.54 -0.33 18.67
N LEU A 373 -3.53 -0.82 17.95
CA LEU A 373 -3.57 -0.96 16.48
C LEU A 373 -4.58 -2.01 16.01
N THR A 374 -4.89 -3.00 16.85
CA THR A 374 -5.78 -4.11 16.52
C THR A 374 -7.25 -3.75 16.72
N ASN A 375 -7.61 -3.16 17.87
CA ASN A 375 -8.97 -2.76 18.21
C ASN A 375 -8.99 -1.35 18.83
N PRO A 376 -8.73 -0.29 18.05
CA PRO A 376 -8.65 1.06 18.57
C PRO A 376 -10.02 1.64 18.91
N ASN A 377 -10.13 2.30 20.06
CA ASN A 377 -11.20 3.24 20.35
C ASN A 377 -10.89 4.64 19.78
N LEU A 378 -11.86 5.56 19.81
CA LEU A 378 -11.69 6.93 19.29
C LEU A 378 -10.60 7.71 20.04
N GLU A 379 -10.50 7.58 21.36
CA GLU A 379 -9.44 8.21 22.16
C GLU A 379 -8.07 7.61 21.84
N ASP A 380 -8.01 6.29 21.65
CA ASP A 380 -6.80 5.58 21.27
C ASP A 380 -6.29 6.03 19.90
N ASN A 381 -7.19 6.35 18.95
CA ASN A 381 -6.81 6.90 17.66
C ASN A 381 -6.07 8.23 17.80
N LYS A 382 -6.59 9.16 18.61
CA LYS A 382 -5.92 10.47 18.86
C LYS A 382 -4.53 10.25 19.50
N ARG A 383 -4.43 9.28 20.42
CA ARG A 383 -3.15 8.92 21.05
C ARG A 383 -2.17 8.29 20.05
N LEU A 384 -2.62 7.34 19.24
CA LEU A 384 -1.81 6.67 18.23
C LEU A 384 -1.31 7.63 17.16
N LEU A 385 -2.14 8.58 16.73
CA LEU A 385 -1.73 9.65 15.80
C LEU A 385 -0.55 10.47 16.35
N LYS A 386 -0.65 10.91 17.61
CA LYS A 386 0.45 11.63 18.29
C LYS A 386 1.71 10.77 18.41
N LEU A 387 1.55 9.47 18.67
CA LEU A 387 2.68 8.53 18.77
C LEU A 387 3.35 8.33 17.41
N PHE A 388 2.60 8.00 16.34
CA PHE A 388 3.15 7.86 14.99
C PHE A 388 3.91 9.12 14.58
N LYS A 389 3.35 10.30 14.82
CA LYS A 389 4.02 11.58 14.58
C LYS A 389 5.35 11.66 15.34
N LYS A 390 5.34 11.51 16.66
CA LYS A 390 6.53 11.60 17.52
C LYS A 390 7.63 10.62 17.09
N PHE A 391 7.29 9.37 16.76
CA PHE A 391 8.28 8.37 16.38
C PHE A 391 8.73 8.50 14.92
N SER A 392 7.87 9.02 14.02
CA SER A 392 8.24 9.29 12.62
C SER A 392 9.32 10.37 12.48
N GLU A 393 9.50 11.24 13.48
CA GLU A 393 10.55 12.26 13.51
C GLU A 393 11.93 11.69 13.89
N LEU A 394 11.97 10.48 14.48
CA LEU A 394 13.22 9.86 14.93
C LEU A 394 13.92 9.12 13.79
N SER A 395 15.21 9.43 13.60
CA SER A 395 16.02 8.97 12.47
C SER A 395 16.10 7.44 12.29
N HIS A 396 16.00 6.67 13.37
CA HIS A 396 16.03 5.21 13.33
C HIS A 396 14.70 4.59 12.88
N PHE A 397 13.57 5.25 13.14
CA PHE A 397 12.26 4.84 12.62
C PHE A 397 12.09 5.23 11.15
N GLN A 398 12.60 6.41 10.76
CA GLN A 398 12.54 6.89 9.38
C GLN A 398 13.19 5.91 8.40
N LYS A 399 14.27 5.22 8.78
CA LYS A 399 14.95 4.29 7.87
C LYS A 399 14.20 2.97 7.61
N ASN A 400 13.07 2.71 8.26
CA ASN A 400 12.40 1.41 8.13
C ASN A 400 11.09 1.49 7.32
N LYS A 401 11.05 0.81 6.17
CA LYS A 401 9.85 0.69 5.32
C LYS A 401 8.64 0.11 6.06
N LEU A 402 8.83 -0.86 6.96
CA LEU A 402 7.73 -1.52 7.67
C LEU A 402 6.95 -0.57 8.57
N PHE A 403 7.62 0.41 9.19
CA PHE A 403 6.96 1.38 10.05
C PHE A 403 5.96 2.25 9.27
N SER A 404 6.38 2.75 8.10
CA SER A 404 5.50 3.51 7.20
C SER A 404 4.37 2.64 6.61
N ILE A 405 4.61 1.34 6.42
CA ILE A 405 3.56 0.38 6.02
C ILE A 405 2.52 0.18 7.13
N TRP A 406 2.95 0.09 8.40
CA TRP A 406 2.04 0.05 9.53
C TRP A 406 1.25 1.34 9.69
N GLU A 407 1.91 2.49 9.52
CA GLU A 407 1.26 3.81 9.51
C GLU A 407 0.19 3.86 8.40
N PHE A 408 0.53 3.45 7.17
CA PHE A 408 -0.42 3.34 6.06
C PHE A 408 -1.63 2.47 6.43
N ASN A 409 -1.40 1.25 6.92
CA ASN A 409 -2.47 0.32 7.27
C ASN A 409 -3.38 0.89 8.37
N PHE A 410 -2.81 1.60 9.33
CA PHE A 410 -3.56 2.30 10.37
C PHE A 410 -4.46 3.39 9.77
N TYR A 411 -3.92 4.33 8.99
CA TYR A 411 -4.74 5.37 8.35
C TYR A 411 -5.82 4.78 7.42
N PHE A 412 -5.47 3.72 6.68
CA PHE A 412 -6.35 3.11 5.70
C PHE A 412 -7.49 2.31 6.33
N TYR A 413 -7.19 1.35 7.21
CA TYR A 413 -8.19 0.42 7.74
C TYR A 413 -8.86 0.92 9.03
N VAL A 414 -8.12 1.64 9.88
CA VAL A 414 -8.63 2.12 11.17
C VAL A 414 -9.28 3.49 11.02
N ILE A 415 -8.52 4.49 10.59
CA ILE A 415 -9.02 5.87 10.47
C ILE A 415 -10.00 6.00 9.31
N LYS A 416 -9.83 5.17 8.26
CA LYS A 416 -10.60 5.20 7.02
C LYS A 416 -10.41 6.50 6.22
N ASP A 417 -9.22 7.10 6.34
CA ASP A 417 -8.79 8.21 5.49
C ASP A 417 -7.78 7.70 4.46
N GLU A 418 -8.30 7.32 3.29
CA GLU A 418 -7.49 6.79 2.20
C GLU A 418 -6.53 7.83 1.62
N ARG A 419 -6.92 9.11 1.55
CA ARG A 419 -6.04 10.14 0.97
C ARG A 419 -4.83 10.36 1.86
N LEU A 420 -5.05 10.50 3.17
CA LEU A 420 -3.96 10.66 4.12
C LEU A 420 -3.09 9.40 4.17
N ALA A 421 -3.69 8.21 4.11
CA ALA A 421 -2.93 6.97 4.01
C ALA A 421 -1.97 6.99 2.81
N ARG A 422 -2.45 7.37 1.61
CA ARG A 422 -1.59 7.48 0.41
C ARG A 422 -0.45 8.49 0.59
N VAL A 423 -0.70 9.62 1.26
CA VAL A 423 0.32 10.62 1.57
C VAL A 423 1.37 10.09 2.56
N LYS A 424 0.96 9.28 3.55
CA LYS A 424 1.94 8.60 4.43
C LYS A 424 2.71 7.52 3.68
N LEU A 425 2.07 6.80 2.74
CA LEU A 425 2.70 5.80 1.90
C LEU A 425 3.81 6.38 1.01
N SER A 426 3.64 7.59 0.46
CA SER A 426 4.68 8.22 -0.37
C SER A 426 5.99 8.50 0.37
N LYS A 427 6.01 8.41 1.71
CA LYS A 427 7.25 8.52 2.49
C LYS A 427 8.16 7.28 2.35
N ILE A 428 7.63 6.13 1.92
CA ILE A 428 8.32 4.82 1.91
C ILE A 428 9.55 4.80 0.99
N GLN A 429 9.52 5.52 -0.14
CA GLN A 429 10.62 5.48 -1.12
C GLN A 429 11.97 5.93 -0.56
N LYS A 430 11.97 6.75 0.49
CA LYS A 430 13.19 7.27 1.12
C LYS A 430 13.95 6.21 1.90
N ASN A 431 13.28 5.10 2.22
CA ASN A 431 13.79 4.13 3.16
C ASN A 431 14.60 3.06 2.40
N PRO A 432 15.72 2.58 2.96
CA PRO A 432 16.51 1.51 2.36
C PRO A 432 15.64 0.31 1.99
N ALA A 433 15.92 -0.27 0.82
CA ALA A 433 15.23 -1.43 0.32
C ALA A 433 15.47 -2.63 1.25
N SER A 434 14.38 -3.27 1.68
CA SER A 434 14.42 -4.58 2.32
C SER A 434 13.46 -5.48 1.55
N LEU A 435 13.81 -6.75 1.36
CA LEU A 435 12.98 -7.66 0.56
C LEU A 435 11.53 -7.72 1.09
N GLU A 436 11.36 -7.79 2.42
CA GLU A 436 10.04 -7.77 3.04
C GLU A 436 9.33 -6.43 2.87
N GLY A 437 10.01 -5.30 3.12
CA GLY A 437 9.44 -3.97 2.93
C GLY A 437 8.99 -3.74 1.48
N ASP A 438 9.81 -4.11 0.51
CA ASP A 438 9.54 -3.96 -0.92
C ASP A 438 8.37 -4.84 -1.40
N ILE A 439 8.26 -6.07 -0.89
CA ILE A 439 7.13 -6.96 -1.21
C ILE A 439 5.83 -6.36 -0.67
N GLN A 440 5.85 -5.84 0.55
CA GLN A 440 4.67 -5.31 1.22
C GLN A 440 4.24 -3.96 0.61
N GLU A 441 5.20 -3.10 0.29
CA GLU A 441 5.03 -1.89 -0.52
C GLU A 441 4.36 -2.24 -1.86
N TRP A 442 4.91 -3.21 -2.58
CA TRP A 442 4.38 -3.64 -3.87
C TRP A 442 2.97 -4.23 -3.76
N LYS A 443 2.68 -5.04 -2.72
CA LYS A 443 1.33 -5.55 -2.44
C LYS A 443 0.34 -4.40 -2.24
N ILE A 444 0.72 -3.37 -1.50
CA ILE A 444 -0.12 -2.19 -1.27
C ILE A 444 -0.35 -1.43 -2.57
N PHE A 445 0.69 -1.15 -3.34
CA PHE A 445 0.54 -0.43 -4.60
C PHE A 445 -0.29 -1.18 -5.63
N ASN A 446 -0.11 -2.49 -5.76
CA ASN A 446 -0.91 -3.28 -6.68
C ASN A 446 -2.37 -3.41 -6.21
N TRP A 447 -2.58 -3.46 -4.89
CA TRP A 447 -3.92 -3.40 -4.31
C TRP A 447 -4.60 -2.06 -4.61
N LEU A 448 -3.90 -0.92 -4.43
CA LEU A 448 -4.40 0.43 -4.72
C LEU A 448 -4.65 0.66 -6.23
N SER A 449 -3.89 -0.01 -7.11
CA SER A 449 -4.07 0.10 -8.57
C SER A 449 -5.21 -0.78 -9.08
N THR A 450 -5.39 -1.97 -8.50
CA THR A 450 -6.43 -2.92 -8.93
C THR A 450 -7.80 -2.59 -8.37
N ASN A 451 -7.87 -2.18 -7.10
CA ASN A 451 -9.12 -1.88 -6.44
C ASN A 451 -9.47 -0.40 -6.65
N ARG A 452 -10.40 -0.14 -7.57
CA ARG A 452 -10.93 1.20 -7.89
C ARG A 452 -11.88 1.75 -6.81
N PHE A 453 -11.64 1.44 -5.52
CA PHE A 453 -12.44 2.02 -4.46
C PHE A 453 -12.12 3.51 -4.34
N PHE A 454 -13.18 4.30 -4.13
CA PHE A 454 -13.17 5.75 -3.92
C PHE A 454 -12.28 6.49 -4.91
N VAL A 455 -12.79 6.64 -6.13
CA VAL A 455 -12.15 7.48 -7.13
C VAL A 455 -12.29 8.95 -6.73
N PHE A 456 -11.36 9.43 -5.91
CA PHE A 456 -11.31 10.82 -5.51
C PHE A 456 -11.00 11.71 -6.74
N PRO A 457 -11.68 12.86 -6.91
CA PRO A 457 -11.50 13.72 -8.09
C PRO A 457 -10.04 14.17 -8.30
N ASP A 458 -9.32 14.45 -7.22
CA ASP A 458 -7.91 14.84 -7.21
C ASP A 458 -6.99 13.73 -7.73
N ILE A 459 -7.16 12.48 -7.26
CA ILE A 459 -6.36 11.34 -7.74
C ILE A 459 -6.65 11.04 -9.22
N ASN A 460 -7.92 11.16 -9.62
CA ASN A 460 -8.31 11.04 -11.02
C ASN A 460 -7.62 12.08 -11.89
N TYR A 461 -7.60 13.33 -11.43
CA TYR A 461 -6.95 14.42 -12.14
C TYR A 461 -5.44 14.18 -12.26
N LEU A 462 -4.77 13.74 -11.20
CA LEU A 462 -3.35 13.36 -11.26
C LEU A 462 -3.09 12.20 -12.23
N THR A 463 -3.97 11.19 -12.23
CA THR A 463 -3.85 10.05 -13.14
C THR A 463 -4.05 10.49 -14.59
N TYR A 464 -5.02 11.37 -14.84
CA TYR A 464 -5.23 12.02 -16.13
C TYR A 464 -3.99 12.79 -16.58
N LEU A 465 -3.44 13.68 -15.74
CA LEU A 465 -2.24 14.45 -16.08
C LEU A 465 -1.05 13.56 -16.40
N LYS A 466 -0.84 12.48 -15.62
CA LYS A 466 0.23 11.51 -15.88
C LYS A 466 0.05 10.79 -17.21
N GLU A 467 -1.17 10.34 -17.51
CA GLU A 467 -1.49 9.69 -18.79
C GLU A 467 -1.35 10.67 -19.97
N LEU A 468 -1.77 11.93 -19.80
CA LEU A 468 -1.67 13.00 -20.80
C LEU A 468 -0.21 13.37 -21.09
N ASN A 469 0.59 13.63 -20.06
CA ASN A 469 2.02 13.96 -20.22
C ASN A 469 2.78 12.84 -20.92
N ARG A 470 2.43 11.58 -20.66
CA ARG A 470 3.02 10.45 -21.39
C ARG A 470 2.70 10.50 -22.88
N ILE A 471 1.47 10.88 -23.27
CA ILE A 471 1.11 11.02 -24.68
C ILE A 471 1.80 12.22 -25.29
N LYS A 472 1.83 13.38 -24.61
CA LYS A 472 2.54 14.58 -25.09
C LYS A 472 4.02 14.30 -25.35
N ALA A 473 4.69 13.56 -24.48
CA ALA A 473 6.08 13.15 -24.69
C ALA A 473 6.25 12.23 -25.91
N MET A 474 5.30 11.31 -26.16
CA MET A 474 5.32 10.48 -27.37
C MET A 474 5.04 11.30 -28.64
N ASP A 475 4.18 12.30 -28.55
CA ASP A 475 3.85 13.25 -29.63
C ASP A 475 5.08 14.09 -29.98
N GLU A 476 5.79 14.60 -28.97
CA GLU A 476 7.06 15.30 -29.15
C GLU A 476 8.14 14.41 -29.78
N GLU A 477 8.28 13.16 -29.30
CA GLU A 477 9.19 12.17 -29.90
C GLU A 477 8.85 11.92 -31.38
N LEU A 478 7.57 11.84 -31.73
CA LEU A 478 7.12 11.71 -33.11
C LEU A 478 7.54 12.93 -33.95
N CYS A 479 7.41 14.15 -33.42
CA CYS A 479 7.87 15.36 -34.11
C CYS A 479 9.37 15.30 -34.44
N TYR A 480 10.23 14.85 -33.50
CA TYR A 480 11.65 14.66 -33.79
C TYR A 480 11.89 13.59 -34.87
N ILE A 481 11.16 12.47 -34.82
CA ILE A 481 11.26 11.41 -35.85
C ILE A 481 10.83 11.94 -37.22
N LEU A 482 9.80 12.79 -37.28
CA LEU A 482 9.33 13.41 -38.53
C LEU A 482 10.38 14.38 -39.09
N ILE A 483 11.03 15.17 -38.24
CA ILE A 483 12.15 16.04 -38.65
C ILE A 483 13.31 15.19 -39.18
N ASP A 484 13.68 14.11 -38.49
CA ASP A 484 14.72 13.19 -38.94
C ASP A 484 14.38 12.55 -40.30
N LEU A 485 13.12 12.13 -40.46
CA LEU A 485 12.61 11.59 -41.72
C LEU A 485 12.70 12.62 -42.85
N GLN A 486 12.26 13.86 -42.60
CA GLN A 486 12.32 14.95 -43.56
C GLN A 486 13.76 15.32 -43.92
N SER A 487 14.66 15.36 -42.93
CA SER A 487 16.07 15.65 -43.14
C SER A 487 16.75 14.59 -44.00
N GLU A 488 16.43 13.30 -43.79
CA GLU A 488 16.95 12.20 -44.60
C GLU A 488 16.38 12.24 -46.03
N LEU A 489 15.08 12.52 -46.19
CA LEU A 489 14.46 12.71 -47.51
C LEU A 489 15.06 13.88 -48.29
N SER A 490 15.51 14.92 -47.58
CA SER A 490 16.11 16.11 -48.17
C SER A 490 17.60 15.95 -48.51
N GLN A 491 18.23 14.83 -48.15
CA GLN A 491 19.61 14.55 -48.52
C GLN A 491 19.74 14.26 -50.02
N LYS A 492 20.87 14.65 -50.62
CA LYS A 492 21.17 14.38 -52.03
C LYS A 492 21.20 12.89 -52.37
N VAL A 493 21.60 12.05 -51.41
CA VAL A 493 21.62 10.58 -51.53
C VAL A 493 21.02 9.99 -50.25
N PRO A 494 19.69 9.81 -50.18
CA PRO A 494 19.04 9.29 -48.98
C PRO A 494 19.37 7.81 -48.78
N ARG A 495 19.56 7.39 -47.52
CA ARG A 495 19.78 5.98 -47.17
C ARG A 495 18.46 5.26 -47.03
N ILE A 496 18.16 4.36 -47.98
CA ILE A 496 16.89 3.62 -48.04
C ILE A 496 16.63 2.84 -46.74
N ASP A 497 17.63 2.15 -46.19
CA ASP A 497 17.46 1.38 -44.94
C ASP A 497 17.08 2.28 -43.74
N LYS A 498 17.64 3.49 -43.69
CA LYS A 498 17.33 4.47 -42.65
C LYS A 498 15.91 5.03 -42.85
N LEU A 499 15.51 5.30 -44.09
CA LEU A 499 14.14 5.72 -44.41
C LEU A 499 13.11 4.65 -44.03
N VAL A 500 13.34 3.37 -44.38
CA VAL A 500 12.43 2.27 -44.02
C VAL A 500 12.28 2.14 -42.50
N ASN A 501 13.39 2.25 -41.76
CA ASN A 501 13.36 2.26 -40.29
C ASN A 501 12.64 3.48 -39.71
N LEU A 502 12.83 4.67 -40.27
CA LEU A 502 12.14 5.89 -39.81
C LEU A 502 10.64 5.80 -40.11
N VAL A 503 10.23 5.41 -41.33
CA VAL A 503 8.82 5.25 -41.72
C VAL A 503 8.09 4.23 -40.82
N SER A 504 8.71 3.08 -40.56
CA SER A 504 8.13 2.05 -39.67
C SER A 504 7.97 2.56 -38.23
N LYS A 505 8.97 3.28 -37.70
CA LYS A 505 8.89 3.94 -36.39
C LYS A 505 7.77 4.99 -36.35
N THR A 506 7.69 5.85 -37.36
CA THR A 506 6.65 6.88 -37.49
C THR A 506 5.26 6.25 -37.47
N SER A 507 5.02 5.23 -38.31
CA SER A 507 3.72 4.53 -38.37
C SER A 507 3.33 3.88 -37.04
N ALA A 508 4.28 3.23 -36.36
CA ALA A 508 4.06 2.62 -35.06
C ALA A 508 3.72 3.68 -33.98
N ASN A 509 4.44 4.80 -33.96
CA ASN A 509 4.21 5.90 -33.01
C ASN A 509 2.85 6.59 -33.25
N ILE A 510 2.50 6.90 -34.50
CA ILE A 510 1.18 7.46 -34.86
C ILE A 510 0.05 6.55 -34.35
N SER A 511 0.16 5.24 -34.60
CA SER A 511 -0.84 4.27 -34.16
C SER A 511 -0.98 4.23 -32.63
N CYS A 512 0.15 4.28 -31.91
CA CYS A 512 0.18 4.33 -30.45
C CYS A 512 -0.41 5.63 -29.89
N ILE A 513 -0.10 6.78 -30.49
CA ILE A 513 -0.60 8.10 -30.09
C ILE A 513 -2.11 8.22 -30.34
N LYS A 514 -2.60 7.85 -31.54
CA LYS A 514 -4.06 7.81 -31.84
C LYS A 514 -4.80 6.93 -30.82
N LYS A 515 -4.28 5.73 -30.53
CA LYS A 515 -4.87 4.83 -29.52
C LYS A 515 -4.81 5.44 -28.12
N GLY A 516 -3.71 6.11 -27.78
CA GLY A 516 -3.53 6.83 -26.53
C GLY A 516 -4.61 7.88 -26.32
N TYR A 517 -4.75 8.82 -27.27
CA TYR A 517 -5.76 9.88 -27.19
C TYR A 517 -7.17 9.31 -27.07
N LYS A 518 -7.54 8.33 -27.92
CA LYS A 518 -8.85 7.65 -27.86
C LYS A 518 -9.12 7.04 -26.48
N ASN A 519 -8.15 6.34 -25.90
CA ASN A 519 -8.29 5.74 -24.57
C ASN A 519 -8.54 6.78 -23.46
N ILE A 520 -7.82 7.91 -23.48
CA ILE A 520 -8.00 8.96 -22.45
C ILE A 520 -9.33 9.70 -22.68
N ILE A 521 -9.69 9.99 -23.94
CA ILE A 521 -10.98 10.60 -24.30
C ILE A 521 -12.15 9.75 -23.79
N ASP A 522 -12.11 8.44 -23.98
CA ASP A 522 -13.17 7.55 -23.54
C ASP A 522 -13.25 7.44 -22.00
N LYS A 523 -12.13 7.63 -21.30
CA LYS A 523 -12.02 7.51 -19.84
C LYS A 523 -12.42 8.80 -19.08
N TYR A 524 -11.98 9.98 -19.53
CA TYR A 524 -12.17 11.24 -18.78
C TYR A 524 -13.04 12.28 -19.48
N LYS A 525 -13.24 12.18 -20.81
CA LYS A 525 -14.12 13.07 -21.60
C LYS A 525 -13.89 14.57 -21.35
N THR A 526 -12.64 15.01 -21.26
CA THR A 526 -12.28 16.43 -21.07
C THR A 526 -12.22 17.16 -22.41
N LYS A 527 -12.48 18.47 -22.42
CA LYS A 527 -12.39 19.32 -23.63
C LYS A 527 -10.95 19.48 -24.11
N GLU A 528 -10.03 19.74 -23.18
CA GLU A 528 -8.59 19.95 -23.46
C GLU A 528 -7.99 18.81 -24.30
N ILE A 529 -8.32 17.55 -23.99
CA ILE A 529 -7.74 16.44 -24.73
C ILE A 529 -8.34 16.25 -26.11
N LEU A 530 -9.60 16.67 -26.31
CA LEU A 530 -10.22 16.69 -27.63
C LEU A 530 -9.54 17.72 -28.51
N GLU A 531 -9.28 18.93 -27.98
CA GLU A 531 -8.54 19.99 -28.68
C GLU A 531 -7.12 19.54 -29.04
N LEU A 532 -6.39 18.92 -28.12
CA LEU A 532 -5.05 18.36 -28.40
C LEU A 532 -5.10 17.26 -29.47
N TYR A 533 -6.10 16.38 -29.42
CA TYR A 533 -6.24 15.31 -30.40
C TYR A 533 -6.63 15.84 -31.78
N VAL A 534 -7.52 16.84 -31.85
CA VAL A 534 -7.86 17.55 -33.10
C VAL A 534 -6.61 18.23 -33.66
N GLY A 535 -5.85 18.95 -32.84
CA GLY A 535 -4.59 19.58 -33.26
C GLY A 535 -3.56 18.58 -33.78
N PHE A 536 -3.46 17.40 -33.15
CA PHE A 536 -2.62 16.31 -33.65
C PHE A 536 -3.09 15.79 -35.01
N LEU A 537 -4.41 15.56 -35.18
CA LEU A 537 -4.98 15.09 -36.45
C LEU A 537 -4.81 16.10 -37.58
N GLU A 538 -5.07 17.39 -37.33
CA GLU A 538 -5.00 18.44 -38.34
C GLU A 538 -3.56 18.82 -38.68
N ASN A 539 -2.75 19.14 -37.67
CA ASN A 539 -1.43 19.75 -37.88
C ASN A 539 -0.33 18.73 -38.13
N VAL A 540 -0.42 17.52 -37.55
CA VAL A 540 0.63 16.49 -37.70
C VAL A 540 0.24 15.45 -38.76
N LEU A 541 -1.03 15.05 -38.82
CA LEU A 541 -1.48 13.97 -39.72
C LEU A 541 -2.26 14.45 -40.95
N SER A 542 -2.73 15.70 -40.95
CA SER A 542 -3.64 16.24 -41.97
C SER A 542 -4.90 15.38 -42.24
N ASP A 543 -5.42 14.74 -41.19
CA ASP A 543 -6.61 13.87 -41.21
C ASP A 543 -7.85 14.68 -40.81
N PHE A 544 -8.27 15.58 -41.71
CA PHE A 544 -9.33 16.56 -41.45
C PHE A 544 -10.70 15.92 -41.17
N ASP A 545 -11.03 14.80 -41.82
CA ASP A 545 -12.31 14.13 -41.63
C ASP A 545 -12.46 13.56 -40.22
N GLU A 546 -11.41 12.89 -39.70
CA GLU A 546 -11.40 12.40 -38.32
C GLU A 546 -11.41 13.57 -37.33
N ALA A 547 -10.69 14.66 -37.62
CA ALA A 547 -10.67 15.87 -36.79
C ALA A 547 -12.06 16.51 -36.66
N VAL A 548 -12.78 16.69 -37.76
CA VAL A 548 -14.16 17.23 -37.78
C VAL A 548 -15.11 16.33 -36.98
N HIS A 549 -14.97 15.00 -37.09
CA HIS A 549 -15.77 14.08 -36.31
C HIS A 549 -15.53 14.22 -34.79
N ILE A 550 -14.28 14.36 -34.36
CA ILE A 550 -13.92 14.57 -32.95
C ILE A 550 -14.39 15.95 -32.45
N SER A 551 -14.22 17.01 -33.25
CA SER A 551 -14.72 18.36 -32.93
C SER A 551 -16.25 18.39 -32.78
N ASN A 552 -16.99 17.66 -33.63
CA ASN A 552 -18.44 17.51 -33.48
C ASN A 552 -18.84 16.79 -32.18
N ARG A 553 -18.01 15.87 -31.68
CA ARG A 553 -18.21 15.20 -30.39
C ARG A 553 -17.91 16.15 -29.22
N GLU A 554 -16.94 17.04 -29.37
CA GLU A 554 -16.65 18.12 -28.42
C GLU A 554 -17.84 19.07 -28.27
N ASN A 555 -18.42 19.53 -29.40
CA ASN A 555 -19.59 20.42 -29.41
C ASN A 555 -20.83 19.78 -28.77
N LYS A 556 -20.98 18.46 -28.89
CA LYS A 556 -22.05 17.71 -28.20
C LYS A 556 -21.79 17.59 -26.69
N LEU A 557 -20.54 17.41 -26.28
CA LEU A 557 -20.16 17.34 -24.87
C LEU A 557 -20.36 18.71 -24.19
N SER A 558 -19.93 19.80 -24.80
CA SER A 558 -20.12 21.15 -24.26
C SER A 558 -21.61 21.51 -24.09
N ALA A 559 -22.45 21.17 -25.07
CA ALA A 559 -23.90 21.37 -24.99
C ALA A 559 -24.59 20.50 -23.91
N TYR A 560 -24.02 19.33 -23.59
CA TYR A 560 -24.54 18.44 -22.55
C TYR A 560 -24.08 18.86 -21.15
N SER A 561 -22.82 19.29 -21.00
CA SER A 561 -22.27 19.82 -19.73
C SER A 561 -23.02 21.06 -19.25
N GLN A 562 -23.49 21.92 -20.17
CA GLN A 562 -24.31 23.08 -19.81
C GLN A 562 -25.71 22.71 -19.27
N LYS A 563 -26.19 21.48 -19.47
CA LYS A 563 -27.54 21.03 -19.07
C LYS A 563 -27.56 20.12 -17.84
N ASN A 564 -26.45 19.43 -17.54
CA ASN A 564 -26.33 18.56 -16.38
C ASN A 564 -25.21 19.05 -15.46
N GLU A 565 -25.57 19.70 -14.34
CA GLU A 565 -24.67 19.96 -13.21
C GLU A 565 -24.25 18.65 -12.51
N ASP A 566 -23.56 17.74 -13.21
CA ASP A 566 -22.91 16.61 -12.56
C ASP A 566 -21.60 17.10 -11.92
N LYS A 567 -21.75 17.67 -10.71
CA LYS A 567 -20.78 18.36 -9.82
C LYS A 567 -19.48 17.59 -9.47
N ARG A 568 -19.20 16.44 -10.10
CA ARG A 568 -18.09 15.56 -9.71
C ARG A 568 -16.77 15.83 -10.44
N LEU A 569 -16.80 16.45 -11.63
CA LEU A 569 -15.59 16.79 -12.40
C LEU A 569 -15.37 18.31 -12.62
N GLU A 570 -16.36 19.15 -12.31
CA GLU A 570 -16.25 20.61 -12.46
C GLU A 570 -15.34 21.30 -11.44
N LYS A 571 -14.84 20.57 -10.41
CA LYS A 571 -13.87 21.16 -9.46
C LYS A 571 -12.53 21.53 -10.09
N TYR A 572 -12.21 20.99 -11.26
CA TYR A 572 -10.97 21.26 -12.01
C TYR A 572 -11.25 21.53 -13.50
N GLY A 573 -12.43 22.08 -13.83
CA GLY A 573 -12.78 22.46 -15.20
C GLY A 573 -11.95 23.63 -15.73
N LYS A 574 -12.12 23.98 -17.02
CA LYS A 574 -11.42 25.13 -17.65
C LYS A 574 -11.62 26.44 -16.88
N ASP A 575 -12.69 26.56 -16.10
CA ASP A 575 -13.02 27.77 -15.36
C ASP A 575 -12.34 27.94 -14.00
N VAL A 576 -11.69 26.91 -13.47
CA VAL A 576 -10.97 26.97 -12.19
C VAL A 576 -9.48 27.02 -12.47
N CYS A 577 -8.74 27.91 -11.81
CA CYS A 577 -7.29 27.95 -11.93
C CYS A 577 -6.70 26.79 -11.14
N THR A 578 -5.86 25.96 -11.77
CA THR A 578 -5.29 24.77 -11.14
C THR A 578 -3.78 24.80 -11.26
N MET A 579 -3.11 24.57 -10.14
CA MET A 579 -1.66 24.47 -10.03
C MET A 579 -1.31 23.20 -9.24
N LEU A 580 -0.36 22.42 -9.76
CA LEU A 580 0.16 21.22 -9.13
C LEU A 580 1.58 21.48 -8.66
N ILE A 581 1.83 21.31 -7.36
CA ILE A 581 3.13 21.58 -6.74
C ILE A 581 3.73 20.26 -6.25
N SER A 582 5.00 20.03 -6.57
CA SER A 582 5.77 18.84 -6.17
C SER A 582 6.13 18.88 -4.68
N CYS A 583 5.98 17.73 -4.01
CA CYS A 583 6.49 17.51 -2.65
C CYS A 583 7.70 16.55 -2.61
N SER A 584 8.28 16.20 -3.75
CA SER A 584 9.50 15.38 -3.79
C SER A 584 10.71 16.18 -3.28
N GLU A 585 11.75 15.53 -2.76
CA GLU A 585 12.92 16.24 -2.21
C GLU A 585 13.72 16.98 -3.29
N GLU A 586 13.83 16.38 -4.49
CA GLU A 586 14.60 16.94 -5.60
C GLU A 586 13.93 18.18 -6.22
N SER A 587 12.60 18.24 -6.21
CA SER A 587 11.83 19.35 -6.80
C SER A 587 10.83 19.98 -5.82
N PHE A 588 11.18 20.01 -4.53
CA PHE A 588 10.26 20.46 -3.48
C PHE A 588 9.80 21.91 -3.73
N GLY A 589 8.49 22.11 -3.85
CA GLY A 589 7.90 23.42 -4.11
C GLY A 589 7.97 23.89 -5.57
N THR A 590 8.43 23.05 -6.50
CA THR A 590 8.37 23.35 -7.94
C THR A 590 6.96 23.08 -8.47
N ILE A 591 6.46 23.96 -9.34
CA ILE A 591 5.18 23.79 -10.03
C ILE A 591 5.38 22.78 -11.15
N LEU A 592 4.72 21.62 -11.09
CA LEU A 592 4.80 20.60 -12.14
C LEU A 592 3.79 20.82 -13.27
N HIS A 593 2.67 21.48 -12.94
CA HIS A 593 1.61 21.73 -13.90
C HIS A 593 0.82 22.97 -13.50
N ILE A 594 0.47 23.77 -14.49
CA ILE A 594 -0.45 24.89 -14.35
C ILE A 594 -1.36 24.90 -15.59
N ASN A 595 -2.64 25.21 -15.41
CA ASN A 595 -3.55 25.35 -16.56
C ASN A 595 -3.49 26.77 -17.16
N GLU A 596 -4.03 26.91 -18.38
CA GLU A 596 -4.00 28.18 -19.12
C GLU A 596 -4.61 29.34 -18.33
N LYS A 597 -5.73 29.10 -17.66
CA LYS A 597 -6.42 30.13 -16.87
C LYS A 597 -5.58 30.61 -15.68
N ALA A 598 -4.92 29.70 -14.96
CA ALA A 598 -4.00 30.06 -13.89
C ALA A 598 -2.78 30.84 -14.42
N SER A 599 -2.23 30.42 -15.56
CA SER A 599 -1.13 31.10 -16.26
C SER A 599 -1.51 32.52 -16.71
N GLN A 600 -2.72 32.72 -17.23
CA GLN A 600 -3.26 34.03 -17.60
C GLN A 600 -3.39 34.96 -16.38
N ILE A 601 -3.94 34.47 -15.28
CA ILE A 601 -4.12 35.27 -14.06
C ILE A 601 -2.76 35.65 -13.46
N LEU A 602 -1.82 34.72 -13.38
CA LEU A 602 -0.47 34.98 -12.85
C LEU A 602 0.45 35.71 -13.85
N LYS A 603 -0.03 36.00 -15.06
CA LYS A 603 0.71 36.62 -16.18
C LYS A 603 2.05 35.95 -16.48
N VAL A 604 2.11 34.63 -16.38
CA VAL A 604 3.31 33.82 -16.64
C VAL A 604 3.06 32.87 -17.80
N SER A 605 4.05 32.64 -18.66
CA SER A 605 3.91 31.63 -19.73
C SER A 605 3.82 30.21 -19.14
N LEU A 606 3.00 29.34 -19.76
CA LEU A 606 2.85 27.94 -19.37
C LEU A 606 4.18 27.19 -19.27
N ILE A 607 5.08 27.39 -20.24
CA ILE A 607 6.36 26.67 -20.31
C ILE A 607 7.28 27.10 -19.15
N LEU A 608 7.49 28.41 -18.97
CA LEU A 608 8.38 28.91 -17.92
C LEU A 608 7.89 28.56 -16.51
N SER A 609 6.57 28.48 -16.32
CA SER A 609 5.99 28.21 -15.00
C SER A 609 6.26 26.81 -14.45
N GLN A 610 6.51 25.81 -15.32
CA GLN A 610 6.69 24.40 -14.93
C GLN A 610 8.04 24.10 -14.25
N GLU A 611 8.92 25.10 -14.16
CA GLU A 611 10.21 25.00 -13.47
C GLU A 611 10.34 26.03 -12.34
N MET A 612 9.34 26.90 -12.17
CA MET A 612 9.34 27.90 -11.11
C MET A 612 8.92 27.31 -9.77
N LYS A 613 9.46 27.88 -8.70
CA LYS A 613 8.96 27.64 -7.35
C LYS A 613 7.66 28.41 -7.15
N PHE A 614 6.66 27.78 -6.51
CA PHE A 614 5.39 28.46 -6.23
C PHE A 614 5.56 29.67 -5.30
N THR A 615 6.61 29.69 -4.49
CA THR A 615 6.95 30.83 -3.61
C THR A 615 7.17 32.13 -4.38
N ASN A 616 7.52 32.06 -5.67
CA ASN A 616 7.68 33.24 -6.52
C ASN A 616 6.35 33.98 -6.74
N PHE A 617 5.21 33.30 -6.55
CA PHE A 617 3.88 33.87 -6.65
C PHE A 617 3.30 34.24 -5.28
N LEU A 618 4.08 34.16 -4.21
CA LEU A 618 3.66 34.60 -2.88
C LEU A 618 4.23 35.99 -2.59
N PRO A 619 3.42 36.94 -2.12
CA PRO A 619 3.93 38.24 -1.74
C PRO A 619 4.78 38.17 -0.48
N PHE A 620 5.78 39.05 -0.37
CA PHE A 620 6.53 39.25 0.88
C PHE A 620 5.57 39.79 1.97
N PRO A 621 5.62 39.30 3.22
CA PRO A 621 6.64 38.41 3.80
C PRO A 621 6.34 36.89 3.76
N TYR A 622 5.31 36.45 3.02
CA TYR A 622 4.86 35.04 3.05
C TYR A 622 5.83 34.08 2.36
N ASP A 623 6.60 34.55 1.39
CA ASP A 623 7.47 33.77 0.51
C ASP A 623 8.54 32.96 1.26
N SER A 624 9.27 33.59 2.19
CA SER A 624 10.49 33.07 2.78
C SER A 624 10.29 31.86 3.71
N LEU A 625 9.20 31.85 4.49
CA LEU A 625 8.91 30.79 5.47
C LEU A 625 7.96 29.71 4.93
N HIS A 626 7.33 29.93 3.78
CA HIS A 626 6.25 29.06 3.32
C HIS A 626 6.70 27.63 3.02
N LEU A 627 7.90 27.45 2.45
CA LEU A 627 8.43 26.12 2.14
C LEU A 627 8.60 25.28 3.41
N GLN A 628 9.07 25.89 4.50
CA GLN A 628 9.21 25.20 5.78
C GLN A 628 7.85 24.82 6.35
N LEU A 629 6.86 25.73 6.28
CA LEU A 629 5.49 25.46 6.71
C LEU A 629 4.83 24.32 5.93
N ILE A 630 5.04 24.26 4.61
CA ILE A 630 4.55 23.17 3.77
C ILE A 630 5.24 21.85 4.14
N LYS A 631 6.56 21.88 4.38
CA LYS A 631 7.32 20.70 4.77
C LYS A 631 6.84 20.16 6.11
N ASP A 632 6.62 21.04 7.08
CA ASP A 632 6.07 20.69 8.39
C ASP A 632 4.65 20.14 8.26
N PHE A 633 3.81 20.73 7.39
CA PHE A 633 2.48 20.20 7.11
C PHE A 633 2.52 18.79 6.48
N LEU A 634 3.38 18.55 5.49
CA LEU A 634 3.54 17.22 4.88
C LEU A 634 3.93 16.15 5.92
N LEU A 635 4.82 16.50 6.84
CA LEU A 635 5.23 15.59 7.90
C LEU A 635 4.11 15.34 8.91
N ASN A 636 3.45 16.42 9.34
CA ASN A 636 2.59 16.47 10.53
C ASN A 636 1.08 16.50 10.25
N CYS A 637 0.66 16.43 8.98
CA CYS A 637 -0.74 16.51 8.60
C CYS A 637 -1.59 15.42 9.25
N GLU A 638 -2.72 15.86 9.81
CA GLU A 638 -3.83 15.03 10.29
C GLU A 638 -5.01 15.04 9.32
N SER A 639 -4.99 15.93 8.32
CA SER A 639 -5.97 16.00 7.25
C SER A 639 -5.30 16.36 5.93
N THR A 640 -5.92 15.98 4.82
CA THR A 640 -5.41 16.30 3.47
C THR A 640 -5.80 17.68 2.97
N ASP A 641 -6.86 18.25 3.52
CA ASP A 641 -7.33 19.58 3.12
C ASP A 641 -6.63 20.62 3.99
N VAL A 642 -5.95 21.58 3.35
CA VAL A 642 -5.42 22.74 4.07
C VAL A 642 -6.59 23.69 4.29
N LYS A 643 -7.03 23.81 5.54
CA LYS A 643 -8.10 24.76 5.89
C LYS A 643 -7.56 26.19 5.74
N ASN A 644 -8.05 26.89 4.73
CA ASN A 644 -7.84 28.31 4.56
C ASN A 644 -9.17 28.99 4.90
N HIS A 645 -9.19 29.77 5.99
CA HIS A 645 -10.38 30.51 6.42
C HIS A 645 -10.45 31.91 5.81
N GLU A 646 -9.42 32.34 5.06
CA GLU A 646 -9.30 33.72 4.59
C GLU A 646 -8.86 33.83 3.12
N ASP A 647 -9.18 34.99 2.53
CA ASP A 647 -8.70 35.40 1.20
C ASP A 647 -7.19 35.54 1.19
N LEU A 648 -6.47 34.69 0.45
CA LEU A 648 -5.03 34.83 0.31
C LEU A 648 -4.69 35.56 -0.99
N PHE A 649 -3.54 36.20 -0.99
CA PHE A 649 -3.03 36.93 -2.14
C PHE A 649 -1.96 36.12 -2.85
N PHE A 650 -2.08 36.05 -4.17
CA PHE A 650 -0.96 35.74 -5.03
C PHE A 650 -0.32 37.04 -5.54
N GLN A 651 0.89 36.91 -6.06
CA GLN A 651 1.61 37.93 -6.77
C GLN A 651 1.80 37.46 -8.22
N ASP A 652 1.48 38.31 -9.20
CA ASP A 652 1.77 38.02 -10.60
C ASP A 652 3.28 38.15 -10.92
N GLN A 653 3.68 37.76 -12.14
CA GLN A 653 5.08 37.87 -12.56
C GLN A 653 5.64 39.30 -12.51
N GLN A 654 4.78 40.33 -12.55
CA GLN A 654 5.16 41.75 -12.51
C GLN A 654 5.27 42.29 -11.08
N GLY A 655 4.82 41.52 -10.09
CA GLY A 655 4.86 41.90 -8.69
C GLY A 655 3.54 42.47 -8.14
N TYR A 656 2.43 42.38 -8.88
CA TYR A 656 1.13 42.90 -8.44
C TYR A 656 0.32 41.87 -7.68
N LEU A 657 -0.44 42.33 -6.69
CA LEU A 657 -1.31 41.50 -5.86
C LEU A 657 -2.58 41.07 -6.61
N ILE A 658 -2.95 39.80 -6.42
CA ILE A 658 -4.17 39.20 -6.92
C ILE A 658 -4.87 38.52 -5.76
N GLU A 659 -6.04 39.02 -5.39
CA GLU A 659 -6.88 38.39 -4.37
C GLU A 659 -7.58 37.15 -4.94
N CYS A 660 -7.43 36.02 -4.25
CA CYS A 660 -7.94 34.74 -4.72
C CYS A 660 -8.67 33.97 -3.62
N ASN A 661 -9.77 33.32 -4.01
CA ASN A 661 -10.34 32.20 -3.25
C ASN A 661 -9.46 30.97 -3.48
N LEU A 662 -9.01 30.31 -2.41
CA LEU A 662 -8.02 29.25 -2.47
C LEU A 662 -8.49 27.96 -1.81
N LEU A 663 -8.37 26.87 -2.55
CA LEU A 663 -8.56 25.51 -2.08
C LEU A 663 -7.27 24.72 -2.31
N ILE A 664 -6.62 24.32 -1.22
CA ILE A 664 -5.37 23.56 -1.28
C ILE A 664 -5.60 22.15 -0.74
N LYS A 665 -5.23 21.15 -1.54
CA LYS A 665 -5.35 19.75 -1.17
C LYS A 665 -4.02 19.02 -1.30
N LEU A 666 -3.65 18.30 -0.26
CA LEU A 666 -2.52 17.38 -0.27
C LEU A 666 -3.01 16.00 -0.71
N THR A 667 -2.41 15.45 -1.76
CA THR A 667 -2.76 14.13 -2.27
C THR A 667 -1.50 13.41 -2.73
N ALA A 668 -1.58 12.10 -2.94
CA ALA A 668 -0.44 11.31 -3.40
C ALA A 668 -0.86 10.30 -4.46
N LEU A 669 -0.08 10.25 -5.54
CA LEU A 669 -0.24 9.27 -6.61
C LEU A 669 0.99 8.38 -6.65
N HIS A 670 0.78 7.10 -6.36
CA HIS A 670 1.86 6.13 -6.14
C HIS A 670 2.83 6.63 -5.06
N ASP A 671 4.01 7.06 -5.46
CA ASP A 671 5.16 7.21 -4.58
C ASP A 671 5.47 8.67 -4.29
N SER A 672 4.67 9.60 -4.81
CA SER A 672 4.92 11.03 -4.71
C SER A 672 3.68 11.75 -4.20
N ALA A 673 3.90 12.64 -3.24
CA ALA A 673 2.90 13.58 -2.74
C ALA A 673 2.93 14.86 -3.57
N TYR A 674 1.77 15.50 -3.69
CA TYR A 674 1.56 16.73 -4.43
C TYR A 674 0.57 17.63 -3.69
N PHE A 675 0.80 18.94 -3.73
CA PHE A 675 -0.23 19.92 -3.43
C PHE A 675 -0.97 20.28 -4.71
N LEU A 676 -2.27 20.03 -4.71
CA LEU A 676 -3.18 20.48 -5.72
C LEU A 676 -3.85 21.76 -5.23
N VAL A 677 -3.41 22.88 -5.81
CA VAL A 677 -3.90 24.22 -5.51
C VAL A 677 -4.93 24.59 -6.57
N SER A 678 -6.15 24.87 -6.13
CA SER A 678 -7.21 25.41 -6.97
C SER A 678 -7.56 26.79 -6.49
N PHE A 679 -7.62 27.75 -7.41
CA PHE A 679 -7.92 29.12 -7.06
C PHE A 679 -8.83 29.81 -8.06
N GLN A 680 -9.46 30.88 -7.61
CA GLN A 680 -10.27 31.75 -8.45
C GLN A 680 -10.02 33.19 -8.04
N GLN A 681 -9.65 34.03 -9.00
CA GLN A 681 -9.50 35.47 -8.77
C GLN A 681 -10.84 36.07 -8.35
N LYS A 682 -10.84 36.83 -7.26
CA LYS A 682 -12.01 37.62 -6.87
C LYS A 682 -12.14 38.82 -7.80
N LYS A 683 -13.39 39.13 -8.17
CA LYS A 683 -13.70 40.42 -8.78
C LYS A 683 -13.80 41.43 -7.64
N ILE A 684 -12.77 42.26 -7.52
CA ILE A 684 -12.64 43.24 -6.44
C ILE A 684 -13.11 44.61 -6.96
N ASP A 685 -13.95 45.29 -6.18
CA ASP A 685 -14.38 46.66 -6.47
C ASP A 685 -13.47 47.73 -5.82
N HIS A 686 -12.44 47.30 -5.10
CA HIS A 686 -11.46 48.14 -4.41
C HIS A 686 -10.02 47.79 -4.83
N GLN A 687 -9.05 48.62 -4.41
CA GLN A 687 -7.62 48.35 -4.58
C GLN A 687 -6.98 48.02 -3.23
N ILE A 688 -5.94 47.18 -3.25
CA ILE A 688 -5.27 46.70 -2.03
C ILE A 688 -3.76 46.95 -2.13
N ALA A 689 -3.15 47.33 -1.03
CA ALA A 689 -1.71 47.29 -0.80
C ALA A 689 -1.37 46.62 0.54
N ILE A 690 -0.29 45.84 0.56
CA ILE A 690 0.32 45.32 1.79
C ILE A 690 1.40 46.31 2.21
N PHE A 691 1.44 46.64 3.50
CA PHE A 691 2.48 47.52 4.04
C PHE A 691 3.09 47.00 5.35
N SER A 692 4.34 47.38 5.61
CA SER A 692 5.07 47.03 6.83
C SER A 692 4.60 47.87 8.03
N GLU A 693 5.03 47.52 9.24
CA GLU A 693 4.73 48.30 10.45
C GLU A 693 5.25 49.75 10.35
N GLU A 694 6.35 49.95 9.63
CA GLU A 694 6.95 51.24 9.34
C GLU A 694 6.32 51.96 8.13
N GLY A 695 5.32 51.34 7.47
CA GLY A 695 4.52 51.95 6.41
C GLY A 695 5.09 51.85 5.01
N TYR A 696 6.07 50.97 4.79
CA TYR A 696 6.57 50.69 3.45
C TYR A 696 5.61 49.79 2.72
N VAL A 697 5.20 50.18 1.50
CA VAL A 697 4.38 49.32 0.64
C VAL A 697 5.23 48.17 0.12
N THR A 698 4.89 46.93 0.48
CA THR A 698 5.65 45.74 0.06
C THR A 698 5.12 45.17 -1.25
N ALA A 699 3.81 45.24 -1.48
CA ALA A 699 3.14 44.81 -2.69
C ALA A 699 1.78 45.52 -2.82
N HIS A 700 1.29 45.69 -4.04
CA HIS A 700 -0.01 46.32 -4.29
C HIS A 700 -0.67 45.77 -5.57
N THR A 701 -1.97 45.99 -5.68
CA THR A 701 -2.77 45.70 -6.89
C THR A 701 -2.33 46.56 -8.08
N GLU A 702 -2.52 46.08 -9.31
CA GLU A 702 -2.00 46.72 -10.54
C GLU A 702 -2.45 48.17 -10.72
N ASN A 703 -3.72 48.47 -10.43
CA ASN A 703 -4.29 49.80 -10.63
C ASN A 703 -4.13 50.73 -9.40
N PHE A 704 -3.49 50.27 -8.33
CA PHE A 704 -3.37 51.03 -7.08
C PHE A 704 -2.74 52.41 -7.27
N SER A 705 -1.65 52.51 -8.05
CA SER A 705 -0.98 53.80 -8.28
C SER A 705 -1.81 54.77 -9.11
N TYR A 706 -2.56 54.26 -10.10
CA TYR A 706 -3.47 55.04 -10.92
C TYR A 706 -4.57 55.70 -10.09
N TYR A 707 -5.18 54.95 -9.16
CA TYR A 707 -6.25 55.49 -8.31
C TYR A 707 -5.76 56.53 -7.30
N ILE A 708 -4.48 56.54 -6.99
CA ILE A 708 -3.85 57.52 -6.07
C ILE A 708 -3.24 58.72 -6.84
N GLY A 709 -3.35 58.76 -8.16
CA GLY A 709 -2.83 59.87 -8.98
C GLY A 709 -1.32 59.85 -9.18
N LYS A 710 -0.67 58.68 -9.09
CA LYS A 710 0.78 58.54 -9.33
C LYS A 710 1.05 57.96 -10.71
N GLU A 711 1.94 58.61 -11.46
CA GLU A 711 2.39 58.13 -12.78
C GLU A 711 3.29 56.88 -12.70
N GLN A 712 3.92 56.63 -11.54
CA GLN A 712 4.76 55.46 -11.34
C GLN A 712 3.92 54.18 -11.29
N LYS A 713 4.29 53.19 -12.10
CA LYS A 713 3.59 51.89 -12.18
C LYS A 713 3.74 51.01 -10.94
N SER A 714 4.80 51.19 -10.17
CA SER A 714 5.07 50.42 -8.94
C SER A 714 5.45 51.38 -7.83
N LEU A 715 4.78 51.24 -6.68
CA LEU A 715 5.00 52.01 -5.46
C LEU A 715 5.69 51.16 -4.38
N LYS A 716 6.28 50.01 -4.77
CA LYS A 716 6.98 49.11 -3.87
C LYS A 716 8.15 49.82 -3.18
N ASN A 717 8.33 49.56 -1.89
CA ASN A 717 9.33 50.14 -0.98
C ASN A 717 9.21 51.65 -0.76
N GLN A 718 8.09 52.28 -1.15
CA GLN A 718 7.80 53.66 -0.79
C GLN A 718 6.98 53.71 0.50
N THR A 719 7.19 54.75 1.30
CA THR A 719 6.37 54.99 2.50
C THR A 719 5.00 55.53 2.12
N LEU A 720 3.96 55.13 2.84
CA LEU A 720 2.59 55.62 2.64
C LEU A 720 2.51 57.16 2.70
N SER A 721 3.30 57.80 3.56
CA SER A 721 3.40 59.25 3.67
C SER A 721 3.96 59.93 2.43
N ASN A 722 4.85 59.27 1.67
CA ASN A 722 5.37 59.82 0.41
C ASN A 722 4.38 59.63 -0.74
N ILE A 723 3.58 58.57 -0.68
CA ILE A 723 2.58 58.26 -1.68
C ILE A 723 1.37 59.20 -1.52
N VAL A 724 0.84 59.33 -0.30
CA VAL A 724 -0.29 60.19 0.06
C VAL A 724 0.09 61.02 1.31
N PRO A 725 0.65 62.23 1.13
CA PRO A 725 1.12 63.09 2.23
C PRO A 725 0.17 63.31 3.42
N PRO A 726 -1.16 63.44 3.23
CA PRO A 726 -2.08 63.55 4.37
C PRO A 726 -2.23 62.26 5.20
N ILE A 727 -1.73 61.12 4.71
CA ILE A 727 -1.85 59.82 5.36
C ILE A 727 -0.57 59.50 6.12
N CYS A 728 -0.65 59.54 7.45
CA CYS A 728 0.32 58.90 8.34
C CYS A 728 -0.27 57.59 8.87
N ILE A 729 0.56 56.57 9.08
CA ILE A 729 0.11 55.28 9.64
C ILE A 729 -0.57 55.47 11.01
N GLU A 730 -0.07 56.43 11.78
CA GLU A 730 -0.59 56.83 13.09
C GLU A 730 -2.03 57.38 13.01
N ASN A 731 -2.39 57.98 11.87
CA ASN A 731 -3.73 58.55 11.64
C ASN A 731 -4.73 57.50 11.15
N LEU A 732 -4.25 56.33 10.69
CA LEU A 732 -5.09 55.23 10.25
C LEU A 732 -5.41 54.30 11.42
N LYS A 733 -6.62 54.42 11.96
CA LYS A 733 -7.18 53.43 12.88
C LYS A 733 -7.62 52.18 12.11
N ASN A 734 -7.53 51.04 12.78
CA ASN A 734 -7.94 49.76 12.18
C ASN A 734 -9.45 49.78 11.91
N TYR A 735 -9.86 49.36 10.72
CA TYR A 735 -11.24 49.25 10.24
C TYR A 735 -12.03 50.56 10.14
N GLU A 736 -11.46 51.71 10.51
CA GLU A 736 -12.09 53.01 10.34
C GLU A 736 -11.69 53.62 8.97
N PRO A 737 -12.65 54.07 8.15
CA PRO A 737 -12.34 54.68 6.86
C PRO A 737 -11.88 56.13 7.01
N LEU A 738 -10.68 56.44 6.53
CA LEU A 738 -10.24 57.82 6.33
C LEU A 738 -10.65 58.28 4.94
N ILE A 739 -11.62 59.18 4.85
CA ILE A 739 -12.14 59.69 3.58
C ILE A 739 -11.42 60.98 3.22
N LEU A 740 -10.82 61.01 2.04
CA LEU A 740 -10.09 62.16 1.52
C LEU A 740 -10.59 62.51 0.11
N SER A 741 -10.77 63.81 -0.15
CA SER A 741 -10.93 64.32 -1.50
C SER A 741 -9.54 64.45 -2.13
N TRP A 742 -9.22 63.59 -3.09
CA TRP A 742 -7.92 63.53 -3.78
C TRP A 742 -8.15 63.66 -5.29
N GLU A 743 -7.51 64.65 -5.93
CA GLU A 743 -7.62 64.90 -7.38
C GLU A 743 -9.07 64.89 -7.94
N ASN A 744 -9.98 65.61 -7.28
CA ASN A 744 -11.41 65.68 -7.61
C ASN A 744 -12.20 64.36 -7.47
N ARG A 745 -11.68 63.39 -6.69
CA ARG A 745 -12.37 62.15 -6.36
C ARG A 745 -12.41 61.95 -4.84
N GLU A 746 -13.49 61.40 -4.31
CA GLU A 746 -13.49 60.90 -2.93
C GLU A 746 -12.88 59.50 -2.91
N LEU A 747 -11.90 59.28 -2.04
CA LEU A 747 -11.30 57.98 -1.78
C LEU A 747 -11.44 57.66 -0.29
N ALA A 748 -11.80 56.43 0.04
CA ALA A 748 -11.76 55.92 1.41
C ALA A 748 -10.57 54.98 1.58
N PHE A 749 -9.72 55.30 2.54
CA PHE A 749 -8.55 54.52 2.93
C PHE A 749 -8.88 53.75 4.22
N ILE A 750 -8.84 52.43 4.16
CA ILE A 750 -9.12 51.56 5.31
C ILE A 750 -7.91 50.70 5.64
N LYS A 751 -7.46 50.78 6.88
CA LYS A 751 -6.41 49.89 7.40
C LYS A 751 -7.05 48.62 7.97
N VAL A 752 -6.72 47.47 7.39
CA VAL A 752 -7.23 46.17 7.81
C VAL A 752 -6.04 45.32 8.31
N PRO A 753 -5.91 45.10 9.63
CA PRO A 753 -4.96 44.13 10.14
C PRO A 753 -5.45 42.71 9.83
N LYS A 754 -4.63 41.93 9.12
CA LYS A 754 -4.89 40.54 8.79
C LYS A 754 -3.92 39.64 9.54
N LYS A 755 -4.46 38.71 10.32
CA LYS A 755 -3.65 37.78 11.13
C LYS A 755 -3.50 36.46 10.39
N ILE A 756 -2.29 36.15 9.95
CA ILE A 756 -1.97 34.86 9.34
C ILE A 756 -1.09 34.09 10.32
N LYS A 757 -1.69 33.13 11.02
CA LYS A 757 -1.08 32.41 12.15
C LYS A 757 -0.55 33.36 13.23
N SER A 758 0.77 33.46 13.38
CA SER A 758 1.44 34.28 14.41
C SER A 758 1.87 35.66 13.91
N THR A 759 1.73 35.95 12.62
CA THR A 759 2.12 37.24 12.03
C THR A 759 0.90 38.09 11.70
N ILE A 760 0.93 39.36 12.10
CA ILE A 760 -0.08 40.35 11.74
C ILE A 760 0.49 41.18 10.59
N ILE A 761 -0.29 41.36 9.54
CA ILE A 761 0.08 42.15 8.38
C ILE A 761 -0.99 43.20 8.17
N TYR A 762 -0.60 44.39 7.75
CA TYR A 762 -1.53 45.47 7.51
C TYR A 762 -1.84 45.59 6.02
N LEU A 763 -3.12 45.51 5.70
CA LEU A 763 -3.67 45.78 4.37
C LEU A 763 -4.21 47.20 4.34
N LEU A 764 -3.92 47.94 3.29
CA LEU A 764 -4.55 49.21 2.97
C LEU A 764 -5.55 48.95 1.83
N ILE A 765 -6.83 49.06 2.15
CA ILE A 765 -7.91 48.99 1.17
C ILE A 765 -8.26 50.41 0.73
N ILE A 766 -8.31 50.62 -0.58
CA ILE A 766 -8.76 51.87 -1.20
C ILE A 766 -10.08 51.60 -1.92
N ALA A 767 -11.16 52.11 -1.33
CA ALA A 767 -12.46 52.15 -1.98
C ALA A 767 -12.60 53.48 -2.73
N TYR A 768 -12.96 53.38 -4.01
CA TYR A 768 -13.08 54.52 -4.93
C TYR A 768 -14.48 54.65 -5.55
N ARG A 769 -15.34 53.65 -5.37
CA ARG A 769 -16.75 53.73 -5.79
C ARG A 769 -17.58 54.44 -4.72
N THR A 770 -18.42 55.37 -5.15
CA THR A 770 -19.34 56.12 -4.27
C THR A 770 -20.21 55.20 -3.41
N ASP A 771 -20.70 54.10 -3.97
CA ASP A 771 -21.56 53.15 -3.25
C ASP A 771 -20.81 52.41 -2.15
N GLU A 772 -19.53 52.07 -2.38
CA GLU A 772 -18.69 51.41 -1.39
C GLU A 772 -18.25 52.40 -0.31
N ILE A 773 -17.84 53.61 -0.71
CA ILE A 773 -17.51 54.71 0.21
C ILE A 773 -18.71 55.03 1.11
N ASN A 774 -19.93 55.05 0.56
CA ASN A 774 -21.14 55.29 1.35
C ASN A 774 -21.40 54.16 2.34
N LYS A 775 -21.18 52.88 1.98
CA LYS A 775 -21.28 51.74 2.91
C LYS A 775 -20.26 51.81 4.06
N TRP A 776 -19.08 52.38 3.80
CA TRP A 776 -18.08 52.66 4.82
C TRP A 776 -18.47 53.86 5.69
N LYS A 777 -19.04 54.93 5.10
CA LYS A 777 -19.57 56.10 5.82
C LYS A 777 -20.74 55.75 6.75
N THR A 778 -21.63 54.84 6.34
CA THR A 778 -22.81 54.43 7.12
C THR A 778 -22.49 53.36 8.17
N GLY A 779 -21.27 52.84 8.22
CA GLY A 779 -20.86 51.78 9.15
C GLY A 779 -21.28 50.37 8.72
N GLU A 780 -22.13 50.19 7.70
CA GLU A 780 -22.58 48.86 7.24
C GLU A 780 -21.44 47.94 6.80
N ALA A 781 -20.40 48.49 6.16
CA ALA A 781 -19.23 47.72 5.75
C ALA A 781 -18.35 47.32 6.95
N GLN A 782 -18.25 48.20 7.95
CA GLN A 782 -17.52 47.95 9.18
C GLN A 782 -18.24 46.89 10.02
N GLU A 783 -19.56 46.99 10.20
CA GLU A 783 -20.37 45.96 10.85
C GLU A 783 -20.28 44.61 10.14
N LYS A 784 -20.31 44.57 8.80
CA LYS A 784 -20.12 43.31 8.06
C LYS A 784 -18.74 42.70 8.27
N LEU A 785 -17.68 43.51 8.29
CA LEU A 785 -16.33 43.02 8.55
C LEU A 785 -16.14 42.57 10.00
N GLU A 786 -16.69 43.31 10.96
CA GLU A 786 -16.71 42.92 12.37
C GLU A 786 -17.54 41.64 12.57
N ILE A 787 -18.67 41.49 11.88
CA ILE A 787 -19.48 40.26 11.88
C ILE A 787 -18.71 39.12 11.22
N ILE A 788 -17.98 39.33 10.12
CA ILE A 788 -17.17 38.26 9.49
C ILE A 788 -16.04 37.84 10.43
N ILE A 789 -15.34 38.81 11.04
CA ILE A 789 -14.25 38.54 11.99
C ILE A 789 -14.78 37.83 13.25
N ASN A 790 -15.91 38.29 13.79
CA ASN A 790 -16.56 37.69 14.95
C ASN A 790 -17.18 36.33 14.58
N GLN A 791 -17.72 36.15 13.38
CA GLN A 791 -18.17 34.85 12.87
C GLN A 791 -16.99 33.92 12.63
N ASP A 792 -15.81 34.39 12.23
CA ASP A 792 -14.64 33.52 12.09
C ASP A 792 -14.13 33.06 13.46
N LEU A 793 -14.16 33.94 14.47
CA LEU A 793 -13.87 33.61 15.87
C LEU A 793 -14.96 32.71 16.50
N GLU A 794 -16.23 33.02 16.29
CA GLU A 794 -17.38 32.24 16.75
C GLU A 794 -17.53 30.94 15.97
N ASN A 795 -17.13 30.84 14.70
CA ASN A 795 -17.09 29.59 13.94
C ASN A 795 -15.92 28.72 14.38
N GLU A 796 -14.82 29.28 14.88
CA GLU A 796 -13.79 28.49 15.58
C GLU A 796 -14.36 27.86 16.86
N GLU A 797 -15.10 28.63 17.67
CA GLU A 797 -15.75 28.12 18.89
C GLU A 797 -16.96 27.20 18.60
N ALA A 798 -17.79 27.56 17.63
CA ALA A 798 -18.97 26.82 17.19
C ALA A 798 -18.59 25.56 16.41
N PHE A 799 -17.45 25.50 15.71
CA PHE A 799 -16.93 24.26 15.13
C PHE A 799 -16.36 23.33 16.20
N GLN A 800 -15.72 23.86 17.26
CA GLN A 800 -15.38 23.04 18.43
C GLN A 800 -16.63 22.52 19.12
N ASN A 801 -17.67 23.36 19.24
CA ASN A 801 -18.96 22.97 19.81
C ASN A 801 -19.78 22.05 18.90
N GLU A 802 -19.71 22.17 17.57
CA GLU A 802 -20.42 21.32 16.61
C GLU A 802 -19.69 19.98 16.43
N GLN A 803 -18.35 19.95 16.51
CA GLN A 803 -17.60 18.69 16.70
C GLN A 803 -17.98 18.03 18.02
N TRP A 804 -18.06 18.78 19.11
CA TRP A 804 -18.49 18.29 20.42
C TRP A 804 -19.96 17.80 20.41
N GLU A 805 -20.89 18.51 19.78
CA GLU A 805 -22.30 18.14 19.61
C GLU A 805 -22.47 16.94 18.67
N LYS A 806 -21.74 16.86 17.56
CA LYS A 806 -21.71 15.67 16.69
C LYS A 806 -21.07 14.47 17.40
N GLU A 807 -20.11 14.69 18.30
CA GLU A 807 -19.54 13.67 19.19
C GLU A 807 -20.57 13.24 20.26
N LYS A 808 -21.33 14.18 20.84
CA LYS A 808 -22.37 13.94 21.85
C LYS A 808 -23.60 13.23 21.27
N GLN A 809 -24.14 13.68 20.14
CA GLN A 809 -25.25 13.03 19.43
C GLN A 809 -24.87 11.63 18.94
N LYS A 810 -23.63 11.41 18.50
CA LYS A 810 -23.12 10.06 18.18
C LYS A 810 -22.97 9.20 19.43
N ALA A 811 -22.59 9.76 20.57
CA ALA A 811 -22.55 9.04 21.85
C ALA A 811 -23.97 8.70 22.35
N GLU A 812 -24.93 9.60 22.18
CA GLU A 812 -26.34 9.37 22.53
C GLU A 812 -27.05 8.38 21.60
N LEU A 813 -26.79 8.42 20.28
CA LEU A 813 -27.25 7.41 19.31
C LEU A 813 -26.63 6.03 19.58
N LYS A 814 -25.37 5.99 20.04
CA LYS A 814 -24.69 4.75 20.43
C LYS A 814 -25.20 4.22 21.77
N ASN A 815 -25.57 5.09 22.71
CA ASN A 815 -26.22 4.68 23.96
C ASN A 815 -27.66 4.20 23.70
N ARG A 816 -28.41 4.83 22.78
CA ARG A 816 -29.74 4.34 22.35
C ARG A 816 -29.66 2.98 21.66
N SER A 817 -28.68 2.73 20.78
CA SER A 817 -28.51 1.41 20.16
C SER A 817 -28.02 0.33 21.13
N ILE A 818 -27.25 0.69 22.17
CA ILE A 818 -26.91 -0.22 23.27
C ILE A 818 -28.13 -0.51 24.16
N TYR A 819 -29.04 0.45 24.35
CA TYR A 819 -30.31 0.22 25.06
C TYR A 819 -31.30 -0.60 24.24
N GLU A 820 -31.39 -0.43 22.91
CA GLU A 820 -32.27 -1.23 22.04
C GLU A 820 -31.77 -2.68 21.86
N VAL A 821 -30.45 -2.91 21.80
CA VAL A 821 -29.87 -4.26 21.78
C VAL A 821 -30.04 -4.96 23.14
N ASN A 822 -29.92 -4.23 24.25
CA ASN A 822 -30.17 -4.79 25.58
C ASN A 822 -31.67 -5.00 25.92
N PHE A 823 -32.60 -4.40 25.16
CA PHE A 823 -34.04 -4.64 25.31
C PHE A 823 -34.50 -5.84 24.46
N MET A 824 -33.88 -6.08 23.30
CA MET A 824 -34.13 -7.30 22.51
C MET A 824 -33.48 -8.54 23.12
N ASP A 825 -32.31 -8.45 23.75
CA ASP A 825 -31.69 -9.59 24.46
C ASP A 825 -32.36 -9.93 25.81
N LYS A 826 -33.34 -9.13 26.27
CA LYS A 826 -34.10 -9.39 27.51
C LYS A 826 -35.55 -9.83 27.30
N THR A 827 -36.03 -9.88 26.06
CA THR A 827 -37.43 -10.29 25.77
C THR A 827 -37.56 -11.66 25.11
N GLU A 828 -36.46 -12.37 24.83
CA GLU A 828 -36.50 -13.73 24.25
C GLU A 828 -36.20 -14.89 25.23
N THR A 829 -36.22 -14.66 26.55
CA THR A 829 -36.02 -15.74 27.53
C THR A 829 -37.11 -15.84 28.57
N ASP A 830 -38.38 -15.67 28.21
CA ASP A 830 -39.49 -16.31 28.94
C ASP A 830 -40.77 -16.38 28.09
N VAL A 831 -41.50 -17.48 28.27
CA VAL A 831 -42.84 -17.83 27.75
C VAL A 831 -42.91 -18.70 26.48
N ASN A 832 -42.71 -20.01 26.73
CA ASN A 832 -43.58 -21.13 26.36
C ASN A 832 -44.12 -21.29 24.93
N THR A 833 -43.68 -22.40 24.33
CA THR A 833 -44.46 -23.37 23.54
C THR A 833 -45.96 -23.38 23.84
N GLN A 834 -46.77 -23.11 22.81
CA GLN A 834 -48.03 -23.82 22.56
C GLN A 834 -48.41 -23.75 21.07
N ASN A 835 -48.76 -24.92 20.52
CA ASN A 835 -49.35 -25.14 19.21
C ASN A 835 -50.62 -24.30 19.00
N ILE A 836 -50.97 -23.97 17.75
CA ILE A 836 -52.28 -24.23 17.09
C ILE A 836 -52.32 -23.58 15.68
N ASP A 837 -53.07 -24.26 14.81
CA ASP A 837 -53.29 -24.14 13.38
C ASP A 837 -53.85 -22.81 12.82
N SER A 838 -53.35 -22.43 11.62
CA SER A 838 -54.07 -21.85 10.44
C SER A 838 -54.89 -20.53 10.63
N PRO A 839 -55.49 -19.88 9.59
CA PRO A 839 -55.39 -20.05 8.14
C PRO A 839 -55.16 -18.73 7.35
N ILE A 840 -55.03 -18.92 6.03
CA ILE A 840 -55.26 -17.99 4.92
C ILE A 840 -56.56 -17.19 5.12
N ILE A 841 -56.50 -15.84 5.03
CA ILE A 841 -57.64 -14.99 4.63
C ILE A 841 -57.13 -13.82 3.79
N GLU A 842 -57.58 -13.82 2.54
CA GLU A 842 -57.60 -12.69 1.60
C GLU A 842 -58.37 -11.51 2.19
N ASN A 843 -57.94 -10.28 1.91
CA ASN A 843 -58.92 -9.22 1.67
C ASN A 843 -58.38 -8.21 0.67
N ASN A 844 -59.08 -8.21 -0.47
CA ASN A 844 -59.10 -7.18 -1.48
C ASN A 844 -59.62 -5.88 -0.86
N GLU A 845 -58.96 -4.75 -1.11
CA GLU A 845 -59.69 -3.53 -1.45
C GLU A 845 -59.02 -2.85 -2.65
N SER A 846 -59.86 -2.74 -3.67
CA SER A 846 -59.65 -2.14 -4.98
C SER A 846 -59.78 -0.64 -4.91
N GLU A 847 -58.87 0.11 -5.54
CA GLU A 847 -59.26 1.35 -6.20
C GLU A 847 -58.48 1.55 -7.51
N LYS A 848 -59.27 1.84 -8.55
CA LYS A 848 -58.89 1.85 -9.96
C LYS A 848 -58.17 3.14 -10.32
N SER A 849 -57.12 3.04 -11.13
CA SER A 849 -56.97 3.92 -12.30
C SER A 849 -56.15 3.25 -13.39
N HIS A 850 -56.68 3.36 -14.61
CA HIS A 850 -56.12 2.86 -15.86
C HIS A 850 -54.77 3.52 -16.18
N ASP A 851 -53.81 2.72 -16.63
CA ASP A 851 -53.21 2.95 -17.95
C ASP A 851 -52.41 1.73 -18.44
N GLY A 852 -52.69 1.32 -19.68
CA GLY A 852 -52.10 0.14 -20.30
C GLY A 852 -50.66 0.37 -20.78
N ARG A 853 -49.84 -0.69 -20.78
CA ARG A 853 -48.69 -0.83 -21.67
C ARG A 853 -48.41 -2.30 -21.99
N HIS A 854 -48.39 -2.57 -23.28
CA HIS A 854 -48.04 -3.80 -23.96
C HIS A 854 -46.77 -4.48 -23.41
N LEU A 855 -46.89 -5.75 -23.03
CA LEU A 855 -45.73 -6.65 -22.85
C LEU A 855 -45.21 -7.08 -24.23
N ASN A 856 -43.96 -6.72 -24.49
CA ASN A 856 -43.25 -6.99 -25.73
C ASN A 856 -42.76 -8.47 -25.75
N PRO A 857 -43.29 -9.37 -26.60
CA PRO A 857 -42.90 -10.80 -26.63
C PRO A 857 -41.45 -11.04 -27.09
N ALA A 858 -40.75 -10.01 -27.56
CA ALA A 858 -39.36 -10.08 -28.02
C ALA A 858 -38.33 -10.27 -26.88
N LEU A 859 -38.59 -9.79 -25.65
CA LEU A 859 -37.64 -9.95 -24.53
C LEU A 859 -37.61 -11.39 -23.97
N SER A 860 -38.75 -12.09 -24.01
CA SER A 860 -38.86 -13.49 -23.59
C SER A 860 -38.03 -14.42 -24.51
N LYS A 861 -38.15 -14.26 -25.83
CA LYS A 861 -37.40 -15.07 -26.80
C LYS A 861 -35.88 -14.82 -26.74
N LYS A 862 -35.45 -13.57 -26.48
CA LYS A 862 -34.02 -13.24 -26.34
C LYS A 862 -33.38 -13.88 -25.11
N ASN A 863 -34.12 -13.97 -24.00
CA ASN A 863 -33.64 -14.62 -22.79
C ASN A 863 -33.58 -16.14 -22.93
N ILE A 864 -34.54 -16.75 -23.62
CA ILE A 864 -34.51 -18.19 -23.95
C ILE A 864 -33.36 -18.51 -24.91
N ALA A 865 -33.15 -17.70 -25.95
CA ALA A 865 -32.04 -17.86 -26.89
C ALA A 865 -30.67 -17.73 -26.20
N ASN A 866 -30.50 -16.75 -25.30
CA ASN A 866 -29.27 -16.60 -24.51
C ASN A 866 -29.04 -17.81 -23.58
N ARG A 867 -30.10 -18.36 -22.98
CA ARG A 867 -29.99 -19.55 -22.12
C ARG A 867 -29.58 -20.79 -22.92
N LEU A 868 -30.19 -21.01 -24.08
CA LEU A 868 -29.83 -22.09 -25.00
C LEU A 868 -28.40 -21.95 -25.54
N LEU A 869 -27.95 -20.72 -25.81
CA LEU A 869 -26.59 -20.43 -26.31
C LEU A 869 -25.52 -20.62 -25.22
N ILE A 870 -25.85 -20.38 -23.95
CA ILE A 870 -24.99 -20.69 -22.82
C ILE A 870 -24.91 -22.22 -22.60
N GLU A 871 -26.04 -22.93 -22.71
CA GLU A 871 -26.05 -24.39 -22.59
C GLU A 871 -25.33 -25.08 -23.74
N SER A 872 -25.50 -24.62 -24.99
CA SER A 872 -24.78 -25.18 -26.14
C SER A 872 -23.28 -24.96 -26.04
N LYS A 873 -22.82 -23.78 -25.58
CA LYS A 873 -21.39 -23.53 -25.30
C LYS A 873 -20.82 -24.45 -24.20
N LYS A 874 -21.60 -24.78 -23.17
CA LYS A 874 -21.19 -25.75 -22.15
C LYS A 874 -21.06 -27.15 -22.74
N ARG A 875 -22.03 -27.60 -23.54
CA ARG A 875 -22.01 -28.94 -24.19
C ARG A 875 -20.88 -29.06 -25.22
N ILE A 876 -20.60 -28.01 -25.99
CA ILE A 876 -19.46 -27.97 -26.94
C ILE A 876 -18.13 -28.08 -26.20
N ARG A 877 -17.96 -27.43 -25.04
CA ARG A 877 -16.74 -27.60 -24.23
C ARG A 877 -16.58 -29.03 -23.72
N VAL A 878 -17.66 -29.67 -23.28
CA VAL A 878 -17.60 -31.09 -22.86
C VAL A 878 -17.22 -31.98 -24.04
N LEU A 879 -17.80 -31.77 -25.22
CA LEU A 879 -17.43 -32.48 -26.45
C LEU A 879 -15.97 -32.26 -26.86
N GLN A 880 -15.44 -31.04 -26.70
CA GLN A 880 -14.03 -30.74 -26.93
C GLN A 880 -13.11 -31.49 -25.96
N TRP A 881 -13.51 -31.62 -24.69
CA TRP A 881 -12.77 -32.42 -23.71
C TRP A 881 -12.84 -33.91 -24.02
N VAL A 882 -14.00 -34.43 -24.42
CA VAL A 882 -14.16 -35.83 -24.84
C VAL A 882 -13.34 -36.12 -26.09
N LEU A 883 -13.37 -35.26 -27.10
CA LEU A 883 -12.53 -35.37 -28.31
C LEU A 883 -11.03 -35.27 -27.97
N PHE A 884 -10.64 -34.40 -27.04
CA PHE A 884 -9.26 -34.32 -26.58
C PHE A 884 -8.80 -35.65 -25.97
N PHE A 885 -9.62 -36.28 -25.12
CA PHE A 885 -9.26 -37.58 -24.52
C PHE A 885 -9.28 -38.73 -25.53
N VAL A 886 -10.21 -38.74 -26.49
CA VAL A 886 -10.28 -39.77 -27.55
C VAL A 886 -9.09 -39.66 -28.51
N VAL A 887 -8.61 -38.46 -28.81
CA VAL A 887 -7.43 -38.24 -29.68
C VAL A 887 -6.11 -38.50 -28.95
N THR A 888 -6.08 -38.47 -27.61
CA THR A 888 -4.88 -38.84 -26.83
C THR A 888 -4.76 -40.34 -26.53
N GLU A 889 -5.79 -41.15 -26.84
CA GLU A 889 -5.76 -42.61 -26.70
C GLU A 889 -5.60 -43.37 -28.05
N THR A 890 -5.60 -42.66 -29.18
CA THR A 890 -5.18 -43.18 -30.50
C THR A 890 -3.80 -42.69 -30.86
#